data_AF-A0A371R465-F1
#
_entry.id   AF-A0A371R465-F1
#
_cell.length_a   1.000
_cell.length_b   1.000
_cell.length_c   1.000
_cell.angle_alpha   90.00
_cell.angle_beta   90.00
_cell.angle_gamma   90.00
#
_symmetry.space_group_name_H-M   'P 1'
#
loop_
_entity.id
_entity.type
_entity.pdbx_description
1 polymer ?
#
loop_
_entity_poly.entity_id
_entity_poly.type
_entity_poly.pdbx_seq_one_letter_code
_entity_poly.pdbx_strand_id
1 'polypeptide(L)'
;MNNELKTALEGAAGEFWRRVEELFSLWENAEKRGDVNTLNSLGKYLRVLLPLAYAVEAYRGGELSKEEAALAVICAVLYDGTVLRGEIWLTVGGPEKEESPIITRDHFTVFWLWALRELGFKPSAVYRGRGAHIIVFRGDELNELVKALVPALSTLHKLRDALAEFADAFRDVTHEVIKRKFGIEWAYDVKNERFFKKLEEVVTMAEDYVYKNVVVERGPLDASGNYPKTVVRFKLGGKEVAHITVYWTSNKLYATFSGSRKNAERLASVIRALGGEAEIKRVSEGWTIWLTTDGITAIRHDGWLKAVRGFVDELKGKGLISKERYEKIIKDIEAGPNTVKFAGVEFSAYYESNGIRVEYHPGNEASKNAVVNALKARDLKEGVHFTVTERGGYEIRMANESYTKTVEALAQSGLKEGEHYAVDGRRRVIRVKKDHKDAVANALKTIGLEEDKDFTVKSKGQYTIFITYDGLREIQRMALKGDAEAEHFIRELEDVLKRRYGDNAVNKLIEVLTPVREEERVELPLPVYDDKGNLVARIVDLKYEFVKGDQLVSQCAGEDCRLRVAVEYEIPSGERKQLKMEWYWGRVQKKKGKTTVTYYLEKAWISVKDDVEIAVLKALTGKGAKRGIVWLYADRLDALCQFKALKDAIDKWREGRPQKQEQN
;
A
#
# COMPACT_ATOMS: atom_id res chain seq x y z
N MET A 1 -33.50 28.66 22.21
CA MET A 1 -33.07 29.84 21.44
C MET A 1 -33.65 31.07 22.13
N ASN A 2 -32.83 32.05 22.55
CA ASN A 2 -33.31 33.25 23.25
C ASN A 2 -34.08 34.18 22.28
N ASN A 3 -35.08 34.91 22.79
CA ASN A 3 -35.94 35.81 22.00
C ASN A 3 -35.17 36.92 21.27
N GLU A 4 -34.09 37.44 21.87
CA GLU A 4 -33.21 38.43 21.22
C GLU A 4 -32.51 37.88 19.97
N LEU A 5 -32.03 36.62 20.04
CA LEU A 5 -31.42 35.94 18.89
C LEU A 5 -32.46 35.73 17.80
N LYS A 6 -33.69 35.36 18.15
CA LYS A 6 -34.77 35.15 17.18
C LYS A 6 -35.10 36.43 16.42
N THR A 7 -35.27 37.56 17.11
CA THR A 7 -35.58 38.86 16.48
C THR A 7 -34.41 39.38 15.62
N ALA A 8 -33.17 39.21 16.07
CA ALA A 8 -31.98 39.53 15.28
C ALA A 8 -31.87 38.66 14.01
N LEU A 9 -32.23 37.38 14.11
CA LEU A 9 -32.24 36.46 12.98
C LEU A 9 -33.34 36.80 11.96
N GLU A 10 -34.53 37.20 12.41
CA GLU A 10 -35.65 37.60 11.55
C GLU A 10 -35.39 38.91 10.80
N GLY A 11 -34.79 39.92 11.45
CA GLY A 11 -34.41 41.19 10.80
C GLY A 11 -33.29 41.02 9.77
N ALA A 12 -32.26 40.24 10.11
CA ALA A 12 -31.11 40.03 9.23
C ALA A 12 -31.43 39.12 8.02
N ALA A 13 -32.46 38.27 8.08
CA ALA A 13 -32.90 37.46 6.95
C ALA A 13 -33.54 38.31 5.83
N GLY A 14 -34.33 39.33 6.19
CA GLY A 14 -34.89 40.28 5.23
C GLY A 14 -33.83 41.18 4.60
N GLU A 15 -32.80 41.57 5.36
CA GLU A 15 -31.66 42.33 4.84
C GLU A 15 -30.72 41.47 3.97
N PHE A 16 -30.57 40.18 4.29
CA PHE A 16 -29.63 39.28 3.60
C PHE A 16 -29.86 39.24 2.07
N TRP A 17 -31.09 38.99 1.61
CA TRP A 17 -31.35 38.87 0.16
C TRP A 17 -31.10 40.17 -0.60
N ARG A 18 -31.45 41.31 0.00
CA ARG A 18 -31.13 42.64 -0.55
C ARG A 18 -29.61 42.84 -0.71
N ARG A 19 -28.80 42.34 0.23
CA ARG A 19 -27.33 42.40 0.15
C ARG A 19 -26.75 41.42 -0.86
N VAL A 20 -27.40 40.27 -1.07
CA VAL A 20 -27.02 39.33 -2.14
C VAL A 20 -27.27 39.94 -3.52
N GLU A 21 -28.38 40.63 -3.72
CA GLU A 21 -28.66 41.38 -4.96
C GLU A 21 -27.64 42.51 -5.19
N GLU A 22 -27.22 43.19 -4.11
CA GLU A 22 -26.13 44.18 -4.14
C GLU A 22 -24.80 43.53 -4.56
N LEU A 23 -24.45 42.36 -4.02
CA LEU A 23 -23.25 41.61 -4.43
C LEU A 23 -23.28 41.19 -5.91
N PHE A 24 -24.43 40.72 -6.41
CA PHE A 24 -24.57 40.35 -7.82
C PHE A 24 -24.44 41.57 -8.74
N SER A 25 -25.05 42.68 -8.37
CA SER A 25 -24.93 43.94 -9.12
C SER A 25 -23.48 44.42 -9.17
N LEU A 26 -22.74 44.29 -8.06
CA LEU A 26 -21.31 44.62 -8.01
C LEU A 26 -20.47 43.64 -8.83
N TRP A 27 -20.80 42.37 -8.81
CA TRP A 27 -20.14 41.33 -9.61
C TRP A 27 -20.27 41.62 -11.11
N GLU A 28 -21.49 41.83 -11.62
CA GLU A 28 -21.72 42.14 -13.02
C GLU A 28 -20.96 43.40 -13.47
N ASN A 29 -20.94 44.43 -12.60
CA ASN A 29 -20.23 45.66 -12.89
C ASN A 29 -18.71 45.48 -12.85
N ALA A 30 -18.17 44.59 -11.99
CA ALA A 30 -16.76 44.26 -11.96
C ALA A 30 -16.36 43.42 -13.18
N GLU A 31 -17.19 42.47 -13.60
CA GLU A 31 -17.00 41.64 -14.78
C GLU A 31 -16.98 42.48 -16.07
N LYS A 32 -17.97 43.37 -16.24
CA LYS A 32 -18.02 44.32 -17.37
C LYS A 32 -16.78 45.22 -17.45
N ARG A 33 -16.14 45.50 -16.31
CA ARG A 33 -14.93 46.33 -16.20
C ARG A 33 -13.62 45.53 -16.24
N GLY A 34 -13.68 44.19 -16.25
CA GLY A 34 -12.50 43.33 -16.13
C GLY A 34 -11.75 43.50 -14.80
N ASP A 35 -12.44 43.92 -13.73
CA ASP A 35 -11.83 44.16 -12.41
C ASP A 35 -11.65 42.85 -11.63
N VAL A 36 -10.55 42.17 -11.94
CA VAL A 36 -10.20 40.87 -11.35
C VAL A 36 -10.05 40.93 -9.83
N ASN A 37 -9.60 42.05 -9.26
CA ASN A 37 -9.42 42.19 -7.81
C ASN A 37 -10.76 42.25 -7.09
N THR A 38 -11.71 43.03 -7.61
CA THR A 38 -13.08 43.08 -7.09
C THR A 38 -13.79 41.74 -7.25
N LEU A 39 -13.65 41.08 -8.41
CA LEU A 39 -14.20 39.72 -8.62
C LEU A 39 -13.63 38.71 -7.61
N ASN A 40 -12.33 38.75 -7.35
CA ASN A 40 -11.70 37.87 -6.35
C ASN A 40 -12.15 38.17 -4.91
N SER A 41 -12.44 39.44 -4.56
CA SER A 41 -13.02 39.78 -3.27
C SER A 41 -14.47 39.27 -3.17
N LEU A 42 -15.32 39.62 -4.14
CA LEU A 42 -16.73 39.22 -4.17
C LEU A 42 -16.89 37.69 -4.19
N GLY A 43 -15.98 36.99 -4.87
CA GLY A 43 -15.97 35.52 -4.94
C GLY A 43 -15.82 34.85 -3.57
N LYS A 44 -15.17 35.51 -2.60
CA LYS A 44 -15.05 34.98 -1.23
C LYS A 44 -16.40 34.91 -0.52
N TYR A 45 -17.31 35.84 -0.81
CA TYR A 45 -18.67 35.82 -0.29
C TYR A 45 -19.51 34.76 -0.99
N LEU A 46 -19.41 34.70 -2.32
CA LEU A 46 -20.31 33.88 -3.14
C LEU A 46 -19.97 32.39 -3.13
N ARG A 47 -18.70 32.00 -2.89
CA ARG A 47 -18.24 30.60 -2.91
C ARG A 47 -18.92 29.67 -1.90
N VAL A 48 -19.49 30.22 -0.82
CA VAL A 48 -20.27 29.45 0.18
C VAL A 48 -21.75 29.79 0.10
N LEU A 49 -22.11 31.07 -0.03
CA LEU A 49 -23.50 31.52 -0.04
C LEU A 49 -24.27 30.97 -1.24
N LEU A 50 -23.75 31.08 -2.45
CA LEU A 50 -24.50 30.70 -3.64
C LEU A 50 -24.72 29.19 -3.77
N PRO A 51 -23.69 28.33 -3.59
CA PRO A 51 -23.91 26.89 -3.66
C PRO A 51 -24.89 26.41 -2.58
N LEU A 52 -24.83 26.97 -1.37
CA LEU A 52 -25.73 26.56 -0.29
C LEU A 52 -27.15 27.08 -0.50
N ALA A 53 -27.34 28.30 -1.01
CA ALA A 53 -28.64 28.84 -1.37
C ALA A 53 -29.30 28.03 -2.51
N TYR A 54 -28.51 27.71 -3.55
CA TYR A 54 -28.97 26.84 -4.63
C TYR A 54 -29.36 25.46 -4.11
N ALA A 55 -28.57 24.88 -3.19
CA ALA A 55 -28.90 23.61 -2.57
C ALA A 55 -30.22 23.67 -1.78
N VAL A 56 -30.51 24.78 -1.10
CA VAL A 56 -31.79 24.98 -0.40
C VAL A 56 -32.96 24.98 -1.38
N GLU A 57 -32.87 25.75 -2.46
CA GLU A 57 -33.95 25.86 -3.46
C GLU A 57 -34.19 24.51 -4.17
N ALA A 58 -33.12 23.84 -4.61
CA ALA A 58 -33.22 22.54 -5.24
C ALA A 58 -33.74 21.45 -4.27
N TYR A 59 -33.38 21.50 -2.99
CA TYR A 59 -33.92 20.59 -1.97
C TYR A 59 -35.43 20.80 -1.73
N ARG A 60 -35.86 22.07 -1.63
CA ARG A 60 -37.29 22.43 -1.52
C ARG A 60 -38.10 22.00 -2.75
N GLY A 61 -37.50 22.11 -3.94
CA GLY A 61 -38.07 21.66 -5.21
C GLY A 61 -38.12 20.13 -5.37
N GLY A 62 -37.52 19.37 -4.43
CA GLY A 62 -37.40 17.91 -4.52
C GLY A 62 -36.38 17.42 -5.54
N GLU A 63 -35.53 18.33 -6.06
CA GLU A 63 -34.46 18.05 -7.02
C GLU A 63 -33.21 17.49 -6.34
N LEU A 64 -33.01 17.79 -5.05
CA LEU A 64 -31.94 17.22 -4.23
C LEU A 64 -32.46 16.21 -3.22
N SER A 65 -31.74 15.12 -3.09
CA SER A 65 -31.90 14.15 -2.02
C SER A 65 -31.32 14.66 -0.69
N LYS A 66 -31.69 14.02 0.43
CA LYS A 66 -31.15 14.37 1.76
C LYS A 66 -29.63 14.17 1.85
N GLU A 67 -29.07 13.22 1.10
CA GLU A 67 -27.62 12.99 1.04
C GLU A 67 -26.89 14.12 0.29
N GLU A 68 -27.47 14.63 -0.80
CA GLU A 68 -26.90 15.75 -1.54
C GLU A 68 -27.01 17.06 -0.75
N ALA A 69 -28.10 17.24 0.00
CA ALA A 69 -28.23 18.33 0.97
C ALA A 69 -27.15 18.27 2.05
N ALA A 70 -26.87 17.08 2.60
CA ALA A 70 -25.78 16.89 3.57
C ALA A 70 -24.40 17.20 2.94
N LEU A 71 -24.16 16.75 1.71
CA LEU A 71 -22.94 17.07 0.97
C LEU A 71 -22.78 18.58 0.77
N ALA A 72 -23.84 19.31 0.43
CA ALA A 72 -23.78 20.77 0.29
C ALA A 72 -23.35 21.46 1.59
N VAL A 73 -23.89 21.01 2.74
CA VAL A 73 -23.46 21.47 4.07
C VAL A 73 -21.98 21.17 4.29
N ILE A 74 -21.52 19.96 4.02
CA ILE A 74 -20.11 19.57 4.17
C ILE A 74 -19.18 20.36 3.26
N CYS A 75 -19.52 20.57 2.00
CA CYS A 75 -18.74 21.41 1.09
C CYS A 75 -18.53 22.80 1.68
N ALA A 76 -19.59 23.39 2.25
CA ALA A 76 -19.51 24.68 2.92
C ALA A 76 -18.69 24.62 4.24
N VAL A 77 -18.74 23.51 4.99
CA VAL A 77 -17.86 23.24 6.14
C VAL A 77 -16.38 23.17 5.75
N LEU A 78 -16.05 22.62 4.58
CA LEU A 78 -14.65 22.54 4.15
C LEU A 78 -14.03 23.92 3.94
N TYR A 79 -14.82 24.91 3.48
CA TYR A 79 -14.39 26.30 3.35
C TYR A 79 -14.30 27.01 4.71
N ASP A 80 -15.44 27.11 5.42
CA ASP A 80 -15.56 28.04 6.56
C ASP A 80 -15.54 27.34 7.94
N GLY A 81 -15.54 26.01 7.95
CA GLY A 81 -15.60 25.21 9.17
C GLY A 81 -14.25 24.81 9.75
N THR A 82 -14.28 24.32 10.98
CA THR A 82 -13.25 23.52 11.62
C THR A 82 -13.86 22.17 11.93
N VAL A 83 -13.18 21.10 11.51
CA VAL A 83 -13.62 19.73 11.74
C VAL A 83 -12.66 19.12 12.75
N LEU A 84 -13.19 18.69 13.88
CA LEU A 84 -12.47 18.01 14.97
C LEU A 84 -13.13 16.67 15.22
N ARG A 85 -12.41 15.72 15.83
CA ARG A 85 -12.97 14.42 16.16
C ARG A 85 -14.22 14.55 17.03
N GLY A 86 -15.38 14.22 16.47
CA GLY A 86 -16.68 14.28 17.15
C GLY A 86 -17.36 15.65 17.18
N GLU A 87 -16.79 16.69 16.53
CA GLU A 87 -17.39 18.02 16.50
C GLU A 87 -17.13 18.76 15.17
N ILE A 88 -18.14 19.49 14.67
CA ILE A 88 -17.97 20.42 13.55
C ILE A 88 -18.32 21.82 14.03
N TRP A 89 -17.41 22.76 13.82
CA TRP A 89 -17.58 24.16 14.21
C TRP A 89 -17.56 25.01 12.96
N LEU A 90 -18.64 25.72 12.68
CA LEU A 90 -18.69 26.72 11.63
C LEU A 90 -18.39 28.06 12.27
N THR A 91 -17.17 28.54 12.04
CA THR A 91 -16.82 29.91 12.35
C THR A 91 -17.25 30.69 11.14
N VAL A 92 -18.38 31.39 11.22
CA VAL A 92 -18.95 31.98 10.01
C VAL A 92 -18.03 33.10 9.52
N GLY A 93 -17.23 32.78 8.49
CA GLY A 93 -16.17 33.60 7.96
C GLY A 93 -16.72 34.75 7.15
N GLY A 94 -16.96 35.89 7.81
CA GLY A 94 -17.07 37.16 7.10
C GLY A 94 -15.70 37.63 6.59
N PRO A 95 -15.63 38.60 5.67
CA PRO A 95 -14.39 39.18 5.12
C PRO A 95 -13.52 39.76 6.24
N GLU A 96 -12.58 38.97 6.77
CA GLU A 96 -11.87 39.25 8.02
C GLU A 96 -10.95 40.49 7.98
N LYS A 97 -10.92 41.23 6.87
CA LYS A 97 -10.03 42.39 6.64
C LYS A 97 -10.69 43.56 5.91
N GLU A 98 -12.01 43.54 5.67
CA GLU A 98 -12.70 44.67 5.01
C GLU A 98 -13.22 45.66 6.05
N GLU A 99 -12.86 46.94 5.92
CA GLU A 99 -13.27 48.02 6.83
C GLU A 99 -14.78 48.28 6.81
N SER A 100 -15.47 47.92 5.72
CA SER A 100 -16.92 48.10 5.54
C SER A 100 -17.51 46.95 4.70
N PRO A 101 -17.77 45.79 5.32
CA PRO A 101 -18.19 44.60 4.59
C PRO A 101 -19.66 44.72 4.12
N ILE A 102 -19.92 44.34 2.86
CA ILE A 102 -21.27 44.35 2.27
C ILE A 102 -22.18 43.35 3.00
N ILE A 103 -21.63 42.18 3.38
CA ILE A 103 -22.29 41.18 4.22
C ILE A 103 -21.56 41.08 5.56
N THR A 104 -22.27 41.43 6.64
CA THR A 104 -21.78 41.31 8.02
C THR A 104 -21.76 39.86 8.50
N ARG A 105 -21.02 39.58 9.58
CA ARG A 105 -20.97 38.25 10.19
C ARG A 105 -22.33 37.77 10.71
N ASP A 106 -23.20 38.68 11.12
CA ASP A 106 -24.55 38.33 11.57
C ASP A 106 -25.42 37.90 10.39
N HIS A 107 -25.41 38.61 9.25
CA HIS A 107 -26.10 38.19 8.02
C HIS A 107 -25.68 36.77 7.60
N PHE A 108 -24.38 36.51 7.64
CA PHE A 108 -23.80 35.20 7.35
C PHE A 108 -24.28 34.10 8.32
N THR A 109 -24.34 34.39 9.61
CA THR A 109 -24.84 33.47 10.63
C THR A 109 -26.31 33.13 10.40
N VAL A 110 -27.11 34.15 10.08
CA VAL A 110 -28.55 34.00 9.79
C VAL A 110 -28.76 33.12 8.58
N PHE A 111 -28.01 33.37 7.51
CA PHE A 111 -28.06 32.56 6.31
C PHE A 111 -27.72 31.11 6.60
N TRP A 112 -26.66 30.83 7.36
CA TRP A 112 -26.30 29.47 7.73
C TRP A 112 -27.40 28.78 8.54
N LEU A 113 -27.98 29.45 9.53
CA LEU A 113 -29.06 28.88 10.33
C LEU A 113 -30.33 28.65 9.52
N TRP A 114 -30.65 29.56 8.60
CA TRP A 114 -31.72 29.38 7.62
C TRP A 114 -31.44 28.17 6.72
N ALA A 115 -30.28 28.13 6.05
CA ALA A 115 -29.94 27.06 5.12
C ALA A 115 -29.92 25.70 5.80
N LEU A 116 -29.34 25.59 7.00
CA LEU A 116 -29.36 24.34 7.77
C LEU A 116 -30.80 23.91 8.07
N ARG A 117 -31.64 24.82 8.54
CA ARG A 117 -33.06 24.53 8.82
C ARG A 117 -33.78 24.02 7.57
N GLU A 118 -33.61 24.70 6.43
CA GLU A 118 -34.28 24.33 5.18
C GLU A 118 -33.78 23.00 4.62
N LEU A 119 -32.50 22.69 4.78
CA LEU A 119 -31.90 21.41 4.40
C LEU A 119 -32.22 20.28 5.41
N GLY A 120 -32.98 20.58 6.48
CA GLY A 120 -33.40 19.60 7.47
C GLY A 120 -32.32 19.24 8.51
N PHE A 121 -31.34 20.11 8.72
CA PHE A 121 -30.29 19.97 9.71
C PHE A 121 -30.44 20.99 10.83
N LYS A 122 -30.05 20.61 12.04
CA LYS A 122 -30.11 21.46 13.22
C LYS A 122 -28.75 21.43 13.90
N PRO A 123 -28.14 22.58 14.22
CA PRO A 123 -26.93 22.59 15.03
C PRO A 123 -27.26 22.28 16.50
N SER A 124 -26.30 21.69 17.23
CA SER A 124 -26.42 21.44 18.67
C SER A 124 -26.40 22.74 19.46
N ALA A 125 -25.58 23.71 19.05
CA ALA A 125 -25.46 24.99 19.72
C ALA A 125 -25.03 26.11 18.76
N VAL A 126 -25.32 27.35 19.17
CA VAL A 126 -24.82 28.58 18.55
C VAL A 126 -24.28 29.46 19.65
N TYR A 127 -22.98 29.75 19.63
CA TYR A 127 -22.30 30.57 20.62
C TYR A 127 -21.91 31.93 20.06
N ARG A 128 -21.87 32.95 20.91
CA ARG A 128 -21.31 34.27 20.57
C ARG A 128 -19.81 34.28 20.91
N GLY A 129 -18.94 34.30 19.89
CA GLY A 129 -17.49 34.41 20.05
C GLY A 129 -16.99 35.85 20.15
N ARG A 130 -15.66 36.06 20.23
CA ARG A 130 -15.00 37.38 20.17
C ARG A 130 -15.04 37.96 18.75
N GLY A 131 -16.24 38.21 18.24
CA GLY A 131 -16.48 38.89 16.97
C GLY A 131 -17.22 38.07 15.90
N ALA A 132 -17.53 36.78 16.11
CA ALA A 132 -18.35 35.97 15.21
C ALA A 132 -19.21 34.97 16.00
N HIS A 133 -20.37 34.62 15.48
CA HIS A 133 -21.12 33.47 16.00
C HIS A 133 -20.48 32.17 15.54
N ILE A 134 -20.47 31.17 16.41
CA ILE A 134 -19.93 29.84 16.15
C ILE A 134 -21.10 28.86 16.17
N ILE A 135 -21.40 28.26 15.03
CA ILE A 135 -22.44 27.23 14.89
C ILE A 135 -21.77 25.87 15.09
N VAL A 136 -22.31 25.03 15.97
CA VAL A 136 -21.64 23.81 16.43
C VAL A 136 -22.54 22.59 16.25
N PHE A 137 -22.01 21.55 15.62
CA PHE A 137 -22.58 20.20 15.58
C PHE A 137 -21.76 19.28 16.49
N ARG A 138 -22.45 18.65 17.45
CA ARG A 138 -21.92 17.65 18.39
C ARG A 138 -23.00 16.61 18.67
N GLY A 139 -22.63 15.49 19.29
CA GLY A 139 -23.58 14.49 19.77
C GLY A 139 -24.60 14.05 18.71
N ASP A 140 -25.88 14.07 19.07
CA ASP A 140 -26.97 13.55 18.23
C ASP A 140 -27.17 14.35 16.94
N GLU A 141 -27.04 15.68 16.98
CA GLU A 141 -27.17 16.49 15.77
C GLU A 141 -26.03 16.24 14.78
N LEU A 142 -24.80 16.02 15.27
CA LEU A 142 -23.70 15.60 14.40
C LEU A 142 -23.97 14.20 13.84
N ASN A 143 -24.45 13.27 14.65
CA ASN A 143 -24.77 11.91 14.21
C ASN A 143 -25.83 11.92 13.10
N GLU A 144 -26.86 12.76 13.18
CA GLU A 144 -27.88 12.87 12.13
C GLU A 144 -27.32 13.48 10.83
N LEU A 145 -26.42 14.47 10.92
CA LEU A 145 -25.71 14.99 9.74
C LEU A 145 -24.82 13.91 9.10
N VAL A 146 -24.01 13.22 9.90
CA VAL A 146 -23.10 12.17 9.44
C VAL A 146 -23.86 10.98 8.84
N LYS A 147 -24.96 10.57 9.47
CA LYS A 147 -25.88 9.54 8.95
C LYS A 147 -26.43 9.90 7.57
N ALA A 148 -26.75 11.17 7.33
CA ALA A 148 -27.22 11.64 6.03
C ALA A 148 -26.12 11.60 4.96
N LEU A 149 -24.85 11.67 5.34
CA LEU A 149 -23.70 11.57 4.42
C LEU A 149 -23.37 10.14 4.00
N VAL A 150 -23.78 9.13 4.78
CA VAL A 150 -23.41 7.72 4.54
C VAL A 150 -23.67 7.26 3.10
N PRO A 151 -24.82 7.53 2.46
CA PRO A 151 -25.03 7.03 1.10
C PRO A 151 -24.27 7.85 0.03
N ALA A 152 -23.71 9.02 0.39
CA ALA A 152 -22.75 9.79 -0.38
C ALA A 152 -21.27 9.47 -0.08
N LEU A 153 -20.98 8.52 0.80
CA LEU A 153 -19.60 8.19 1.23
C LEU A 153 -18.69 7.80 0.06
N SER A 154 -19.23 7.13 -0.96
CA SER A 154 -18.45 6.78 -2.17
C SER A 154 -18.02 8.00 -2.98
N THR A 155 -18.82 9.06 -2.98
CA THR A 155 -18.47 10.34 -3.61
C THR A 155 -17.36 11.05 -2.81
N LEU A 156 -17.45 11.03 -1.48
CA LEU A 156 -16.42 11.61 -0.62
C LEU A 156 -15.09 10.86 -0.76
N HIS A 157 -15.11 9.53 -0.85
CA HIS A 157 -13.93 8.71 -1.15
C HIS A 157 -13.29 9.12 -2.48
N LYS A 158 -14.07 9.29 -3.55
CA LYS A 158 -13.55 9.74 -4.86
C LYS A 158 -12.89 11.11 -4.76
N LEU A 159 -13.49 12.06 -4.04
CA LEU A 159 -12.92 13.38 -3.85
C LEU A 159 -11.59 13.31 -3.08
N ARG A 160 -11.56 12.57 -1.97
CA ARG A 160 -10.35 12.35 -1.17
C ARG A 160 -9.24 11.72 -2.01
N ASP A 161 -9.55 10.63 -2.71
CA ASP A 161 -8.58 9.85 -3.48
C ASP A 161 -8.01 10.73 -4.63
N ALA A 162 -8.85 11.49 -5.34
CA ALA A 162 -8.39 12.41 -6.39
C ALA A 162 -7.51 13.57 -5.86
N LEU A 163 -7.84 14.11 -4.69
CA LEU A 163 -7.03 15.14 -4.06
C LEU A 163 -5.69 14.58 -3.57
N ALA A 164 -5.67 13.34 -3.07
CA ALA A 164 -4.44 12.68 -2.68
C ALA A 164 -3.51 12.47 -3.88
N GLU A 165 -4.05 12.03 -5.04
CA GLU A 165 -3.31 11.93 -6.30
C GLU A 165 -2.74 13.29 -6.74
N PHE A 166 -3.55 14.35 -6.69
CA PHE A 166 -3.08 15.71 -6.96
C PHE A 166 -1.94 16.11 -6.02
N ALA A 167 -2.08 15.84 -4.72
CA ALA A 167 -1.08 16.19 -3.73
C ALA A 167 0.25 15.44 -3.93
N ASP A 168 0.19 14.15 -4.29
CA ASP A 168 1.38 13.37 -4.62
C ASP A 168 2.06 13.90 -5.89
N ALA A 169 1.30 14.17 -6.95
CA ALA A 169 1.83 14.76 -8.18
C ALA A 169 2.44 16.15 -7.93
N PHE A 170 1.79 16.98 -7.11
CA PHE A 170 2.30 18.30 -6.73
C PHE A 170 3.60 18.21 -5.94
N ARG A 171 3.69 17.29 -4.98
CA ARG A 171 4.91 17.02 -4.22
C ARG A 171 6.05 16.62 -5.15
N ASP A 172 5.81 15.71 -6.09
CA ASP A 172 6.85 15.21 -6.99
C ASP A 172 7.38 16.33 -7.90
N VAL A 173 6.48 17.14 -8.49
CA VAL A 173 6.85 18.30 -9.31
C VAL A 173 7.60 19.36 -8.50
N THR A 174 7.11 19.70 -7.31
CA THR A 174 7.74 20.75 -6.48
C THR A 174 9.09 20.31 -5.92
N HIS A 175 9.23 19.06 -5.51
CA HIS A 175 10.52 18.49 -5.10
C HIS A 175 11.54 18.64 -6.23
N GLU A 176 11.20 18.18 -7.45
CA GLU A 176 12.13 18.25 -8.58
C GLU A 176 12.56 19.69 -8.89
N VAL A 177 11.60 20.61 -8.96
CA VAL A 177 11.87 22.04 -9.25
C VAL A 177 12.73 22.68 -8.16
N ILE A 178 12.42 22.45 -6.88
CA ILE A 178 13.14 23.05 -5.76
C ILE A 178 14.54 22.45 -5.63
N LYS A 179 14.69 21.13 -5.75
CA LYS A 179 15.99 20.45 -5.73
C LYS A 179 16.89 20.94 -6.87
N ARG A 180 16.35 21.04 -8.09
CA ARG A 180 17.09 21.53 -9.27
C ARG A 180 17.52 22.99 -9.13
N LYS A 181 16.64 23.85 -8.63
CA LYS A 181 16.89 25.30 -8.58
C LYS A 181 17.71 25.74 -7.36
N PHE A 182 17.53 25.06 -6.23
CA PHE A 182 18.06 25.51 -4.94
C PHE A 182 18.92 24.46 -4.23
N GLY A 183 19.00 23.22 -4.72
CA GLY A 183 19.74 22.13 -4.06
C GLY A 183 19.11 21.67 -2.74
N ILE A 184 17.87 22.04 -2.46
CA ILE A 184 17.16 21.73 -1.22
C ILE A 184 16.26 20.52 -1.43
N GLU A 185 16.32 19.53 -0.52
CA GLU A 185 15.33 18.46 -0.45
C GLU A 185 14.04 18.98 0.20
N TRP A 186 13.01 19.18 -0.61
CA TRP A 186 11.74 19.74 -0.17
C TRP A 186 10.83 18.66 0.39
N ALA A 187 10.60 18.69 1.70
CA ALA A 187 9.79 17.70 2.43
C ALA A 187 8.36 18.19 2.77
N TYR A 188 7.91 19.33 2.24
CA TYR A 188 6.56 19.83 2.53
C TYR A 188 5.49 18.99 1.84
N ASP A 189 4.56 18.45 2.63
CA ASP A 189 3.40 17.74 2.12
C ASP A 189 2.14 18.61 2.19
N VAL A 190 1.57 18.94 1.03
CA VAL A 190 0.35 19.73 0.89
C VAL A 190 -0.87 19.04 1.51
N LYS A 191 -0.82 17.73 1.77
CA LYS A 191 -1.85 17.02 2.56
C LYS A 191 -1.96 17.57 3.99
N ASN A 192 -0.95 18.32 4.47
CA ASN A 192 -1.01 19.00 5.76
C ASN A 192 -1.89 20.26 5.77
N GLU A 193 -2.31 20.74 4.59
CA GLU A 193 -3.20 21.89 4.47
C GLU A 193 -4.57 21.60 5.10
N ARG A 194 -5.20 22.66 5.64
CA ARG A 194 -6.44 22.54 6.41
C ARG A 194 -7.57 21.86 5.64
N PHE A 195 -7.66 22.10 4.34
CA PHE A 195 -8.73 21.52 3.51
C PHE A 195 -8.66 19.99 3.47
N PHE A 196 -7.47 19.42 3.25
CA PHE A 196 -7.25 17.97 3.24
C PHE A 196 -7.59 17.34 4.59
N LYS A 197 -7.11 17.94 5.68
CA LYS A 197 -7.39 17.45 7.04
C LYS A 197 -8.87 17.46 7.37
N LYS A 198 -9.61 18.52 7.01
CA LYS A 198 -11.05 18.59 7.23
C LYS A 198 -11.81 17.51 6.44
N LEU A 199 -11.46 17.32 5.17
CA LEU A 199 -12.09 16.31 4.32
C LEU A 199 -11.85 14.90 4.89
N GLU A 200 -10.61 14.60 5.26
CA GLU A 200 -10.26 13.32 5.87
C GLU A 200 -11.09 13.06 7.13
N GLU A 201 -11.15 14.03 8.02
CA GLU A 201 -11.89 13.88 9.28
C GLU A 201 -13.40 13.69 9.04
N VAL A 202 -14.01 14.37 8.05
CA VAL A 202 -15.42 14.13 7.68
C VAL A 202 -15.62 12.72 7.13
N VAL A 203 -14.72 12.24 6.27
CA VAL A 203 -14.76 10.86 5.75
C VAL A 203 -14.66 9.87 6.90
N THR A 204 -13.71 10.06 7.82
CA THR A 204 -13.52 9.21 9.00
C THR A 204 -14.76 9.22 9.89
N MET A 205 -15.42 10.36 10.12
CA MET A 205 -16.68 10.39 10.88
C MET A 205 -17.78 9.54 10.24
N ALA A 206 -17.93 9.62 8.91
CA ALA A 206 -18.92 8.83 8.18
C ALA A 206 -18.58 7.34 8.18
N GLU A 207 -17.31 6.97 8.05
CA GLU A 207 -16.83 5.60 8.19
C GLU A 207 -17.08 5.06 9.60
N ASP A 208 -16.74 5.82 10.64
CA ASP A 208 -16.99 5.49 12.05
C ASP A 208 -18.48 5.28 12.33
N TYR A 209 -19.35 6.11 11.73
CA TYR A 209 -20.79 5.94 11.85
C TYR A 209 -21.24 4.61 11.24
N VAL A 210 -20.76 4.27 10.02
CA VAL A 210 -21.06 2.98 9.39
C VAL A 210 -20.54 1.85 10.25
N TYR A 211 -19.27 1.89 10.67
CA TYR A 211 -18.64 0.86 11.51
C TYR A 211 -19.44 0.57 12.77
N LYS A 212 -19.94 1.60 13.47
CA LYS A 212 -20.68 1.44 14.73
C LYS A 212 -22.13 0.98 14.55
N ASN A 213 -22.78 1.36 13.45
CA ASN A 213 -24.23 1.19 13.29
C ASN A 213 -24.63 0.09 12.29
N VAL A 214 -23.67 -0.46 11.54
CA VAL A 214 -23.95 -1.50 10.56
C VAL A 214 -24.19 -2.84 11.23
N VAL A 215 -25.34 -3.43 10.93
CA VAL A 215 -25.64 -4.80 11.30
C VAL A 215 -25.25 -5.70 10.14
N VAL A 216 -24.42 -6.70 10.42
CA VAL A 216 -23.99 -7.70 9.43
C VAL A 216 -24.77 -8.99 9.67
N GLU A 217 -25.54 -9.41 8.69
CA GLU A 217 -26.37 -10.61 8.76
C GLU A 217 -25.91 -11.65 7.73
N ARG A 218 -25.68 -12.87 8.21
CA ARG A 218 -25.38 -14.03 7.36
C ARG A 218 -26.67 -14.74 6.98
N GLY A 219 -26.86 -14.99 5.68
CA GLY A 219 -27.91 -15.87 5.18
C GLY A 219 -27.64 -17.36 5.46
N PRO A 220 -28.58 -18.25 5.12
CA PRO A 220 -28.35 -19.69 5.22
C PRO A 220 -27.21 -20.14 4.30
N LEU A 221 -26.59 -21.27 4.62
CA LEU A 221 -25.67 -21.96 3.72
C LEU A 221 -26.46 -22.57 2.56
N ASP A 222 -26.14 -22.12 1.35
CA ASP A 222 -26.58 -22.74 0.10
C ASP A 222 -25.46 -23.67 -0.40
N ALA A 223 -25.76 -24.97 -0.45
CA ALA A 223 -24.85 -26.01 -0.95
C ALA A 223 -25.36 -26.66 -2.26
N SER A 224 -26.37 -26.09 -2.94
CA SER A 224 -26.96 -26.70 -4.13
C SER A 224 -26.18 -26.44 -5.42
N GLY A 225 -25.20 -25.53 -5.39
CA GLY A 225 -24.33 -25.20 -6.53
C GLY A 225 -22.94 -25.84 -6.46
N ASN A 226 -22.10 -25.56 -7.47
CA ASN A 226 -20.73 -26.07 -7.56
C ASN A 226 -19.84 -25.69 -6.36
N TYR A 227 -20.13 -24.56 -5.72
CA TYR A 227 -19.43 -24.09 -4.54
C TYR A 227 -20.43 -23.72 -3.45
N PRO A 228 -20.30 -24.29 -2.23
CA PRO A 228 -21.09 -23.86 -1.08
C PRO A 228 -20.91 -22.36 -0.84
N LYS A 229 -22.01 -21.66 -0.55
CA LYS A 229 -22.02 -20.20 -0.44
C LYS A 229 -22.99 -19.69 0.60
N THR A 230 -22.79 -18.45 1.02
CA THR A 230 -23.75 -17.69 1.84
C THR A 230 -23.77 -16.24 1.40
N VAL A 231 -24.92 -15.58 1.51
CA VAL A 231 -25.05 -14.14 1.26
C VAL A 231 -24.91 -13.41 2.58
N VAL A 232 -23.95 -12.50 2.66
CA VAL A 232 -23.74 -11.60 3.80
C VAL A 232 -24.35 -10.25 3.45
N ARG A 233 -25.31 -9.79 4.26
CA ARG A 233 -26.04 -8.53 4.07
C ARG A 233 -25.60 -7.51 5.10
N PHE A 234 -25.40 -6.27 4.65
CA PHE A 234 -25.09 -5.12 5.49
C PHE A 234 -26.35 -4.28 5.63
N LYS A 235 -26.78 -4.02 6.87
CA LYS A 235 -27.97 -3.24 7.16
C LYS A 235 -27.65 -2.01 7.99
N LEU A 236 -28.24 -0.87 7.65
CA LEU A 236 -28.22 0.36 8.44
C LEU A 236 -29.66 0.78 8.73
N GLY A 237 -29.99 1.01 10.01
CA GLY A 237 -31.36 1.32 10.43
C GLY A 237 -32.38 0.25 9.98
N GLY A 238 -31.97 -1.02 9.99
CA GLY A 238 -32.80 -2.17 9.58
C GLY A 238 -32.97 -2.37 8.07
N LYS A 239 -32.48 -1.45 7.23
CA LYS A 239 -32.57 -1.55 5.76
C LYS A 239 -31.27 -2.10 5.18
N GLU A 240 -31.38 -3.05 4.24
CA GLU A 240 -30.22 -3.54 3.49
C GLU A 240 -29.63 -2.39 2.64
N VAL A 241 -28.34 -2.12 2.86
CA VAL A 241 -27.60 -1.09 2.13
C VAL A 241 -26.62 -1.70 1.12
N ALA A 242 -26.14 -2.90 1.37
CA ALA A 242 -25.27 -3.66 0.48
C ALA A 242 -25.30 -5.15 0.84
N HIS A 243 -24.81 -6.01 -0.05
CA HIS A 243 -24.54 -7.41 0.24
C HIS A 243 -23.34 -7.93 -0.56
N ILE A 244 -22.76 -9.03 -0.11
CA ILE A 244 -21.71 -9.76 -0.82
C ILE A 244 -21.93 -11.26 -0.62
N THR A 245 -21.62 -12.07 -1.62
CA THR A 245 -21.72 -13.53 -1.50
C THR A 245 -20.36 -14.12 -1.18
N VAL A 246 -20.26 -14.90 -0.10
CA VAL A 246 -19.05 -15.61 0.32
C VAL A 246 -19.16 -17.07 -0.10
N TYR A 247 -18.12 -17.58 -0.75
CA TYR A 247 -18.02 -18.91 -1.32
C TYR A 247 -16.89 -19.70 -0.67
N TRP A 248 -17.07 -21.02 -0.63
CA TRP A 248 -16.02 -21.98 -0.34
C TRP A 248 -15.60 -22.69 -1.63
N THR A 249 -14.35 -22.51 -2.06
CA THR A 249 -13.84 -23.09 -3.32
C THR A 249 -13.01 -24.35 -3.09
N SER A 250 -13.36 -25.18 -2.09
CA SER A 250 -12.64 -26.38 -1.61
C SER A 250 -11.30 -26.15 -0.90
N ASN A 251 -10.65 -25.00 -1.09
CA ASN A 251 -9.36 -24.69 -0.47
C ASN A 251 -9.23 -23.29 0.13
N LYS A 252 -10.10 -22.35 -0.24
CA LYS A 252 -10.06 -20.96 0.20
C LYS A 252 -11.45 -20.33 0.26
N LEU A 253 -11.57 -19.27 1.04
CA LEU A 253 -12.73 -18.39 1.02
C LEU A 253 -12.58 -17.38 -0.12
N TYR A 254 -13.69 -17.10 -0.79
CA TYR A 254 -13.77 -16.13 -1.86
C TYR A 254 -15.08 -15.36 -1.75
N ALA A 255 -15.04 -14.03 -1.70
CA ALA A 255 -16.28 -13.23 -1.67
C ALA A 255 -16.40 -12.44 -2.97
N THR A 256 -17.61 -12.37 -3.52
CA THR A 256 -17.85 -11.61 -4.74
C THR A 256 -19.22 -10.95 -4.75
N PHE A 257 -19.28 -9.81 -5.41
CA PHE A 257 -20.48 -9.07 -5.77
C PHE A 257 -20.44 -8.76 -7.26
N SER A 258 -21.60 -8.78 -7.92
CA SER A 258 -21.78 -8.38 -9.32
C SER A 258 -23.06 -7.55 -9.44
N GLY A 259 -22.98 -6.37 -10.07
CA GLY A 259 -24.16 -5.53 -10.24
C GLY A 259 -23.87 -4.18 -10.91
N SER A 260 -24.71 -3.18 -10.59
CA SER A 260 -24.54 -1.81 -11.09
C SER A 260 -23.31 -1.13 -10.48
N ARG A 261 -22.77 -0.12 -11.18
CA ARG A 261 -21.64 0.70 -10.67
C ARG A 261 -21.96 1.30 -9.31
N LYS A 262 -23.15 1.90 -9.17
CA LYS A 262 -23.61 2.54 -7.93
C LYS A 262 -23.64 1.55 -6.76
N ASN A 263 -24.11 0.33 -6.97
CA ASN A 263 -24.16 -0.68 -5.92
C ASN A 263 -22.77 -1.23 -5.56
N ALA A 264 -21.89 -1.40 -6.55
CA ALA A 264 -20.50 -1.77 -6.30
C ALA A 264 -19.78 -0.68 -5.50
N GLU A 265 -19.86 0.59 -5.91
CA GLU A 265 -19.28 1.72 -5.18
C GLU A 265 -19.82 1.82 -3.74
N ARG A 266 -21.12 1.61 -3.55
CA ARG A 266 -21.74 1.57 -2.21
C ARG A 266 -21.19 0.42 -1.35
N LEU A 267 -21.08 -0.79 -1.91
CA LEU A 267 -20.50 -1.93 -1.20
C LEU A 267 -19.02 -1.70 -0.86
N ALA A 268 -18.24 -1.12 -1.77
CA ALA A 268 -16.84 -0.79 -1.52
C ALA A 268 -16.69 0.20 -0.36
N SER A 269 -17.53 1.25 -0.30
CA SER A 269 -17.51 2.20 0.82
C SER A 269 -17.88 1.55 2.15
N VAL A 270 -18.84 0.61 2.16
CA VAL A 270 -19.14 -0.17 3.38
C VAL A 270 -17.94 -1.02 3.77
N ILE A 271 -17.33 -1.77 2.85
CA ILE A 271 -16.15 -2.60 3.14
C ILE A 271 -14.99 -1.75 3.69
N ARG A 272 -14.71 -0.60 3.08
CA ARG A 272 -13.71 0.38 3.55
C ARG A 272 -14.00 0.85 4.97
N ALA A 273 -15.24 1.23 5.26
CA ALA A 273 -15.65 1.63 6.60
C ALA A 273 -15.51 0.50 7.64
N LEU A 274 -15.59 -0.77 7.23
CA LEU A 274 -15.33 -1.93 8.09
C LEU A 274 -13.83 -2.26 8.27
N GLY A 275 -12.94 -1.47 7.69
CA GLY A 275 -11.49 -1.67 7.72
C GLY A 275 -10.97 -2.65 6.67
N GLY A 276 -11.72 -2.91 5.60
CA GLY A 276 -11.27 -3.74 4.48
C GLY A 276 -10.94 -2.96 3.21
N GLU A 277 -10.25 -3.59 2.29
CA GLU A 277 -10.02 -3.05 0.96
C GLU A 277 -10.95 -3.69 -0.08
N ALA A 278 -11.50 -2.88 -0.97
CA ALA A 278 -12.39 -3.35 -2.04
C ALA A 278 -12.00 -2.71 -3.38
N GLU A 279 -11.55 -3.55 -4.31
CA GLU A 279 -11.25 -3.16 -5.68
C GLU A 279 -12.51 -3.31 -6.56
N ILE A 280 -12.87 -2.25 -7.28
CA ILE A 280 -14.03 -2.22 -8.17
C ILE A 280 -13.57 -2.49 -9.61
N LYS A 281 -14.05 -3.58 -10.21
CA LYS A 281 -13.68 -3.97 -11.59
C LYS A 281 -14.87 -3.97 -12.53
N ARG A 282 -14.70 -3.37 -13.71
CA ARG A 282 -15.66 -3.49 -14.81
C ARG A 282 -15.47 -4.84 -15.50
N VAL A 283 -16.56 -5.60 -15.61
CA VAL A 283 -16.67 -6.83 -16.40
C VAL A 283 -17.71 -6.63 -17.50
N SER A 284 -17.84 -7.57 -18.43
CA SER A 284 -18.76 -7.47 -19.57
C SER A 284 -20.22 -7.23 -19.16
N GLU A 285 -20.62 -7.77 -18.01
CA GLU A 285 -22.01 -7.76 -17.52
C GLU A 285 -22.25 -6.77 -16.37
N GLY A 286 -21.29 -5.89 -16.06
CA GLY A 286 -21.46 -4.89 -15.01
C GLY A 286 -20.18 -4.58 -14.22
N TRP A 287 -20.36 -4.32 -12.93
CA TRP A 287 -19.28 -3.99 -12.00
C TRP A 287 -19.20 -5.04 -10.90
N THR A 288 -17.98 -5.42 -10.56
CA THR A 288 -17.69 -6.51 -9.63
C THR A 288 -16.75 -6.06 -8.53
N ILE A 289 -16.95 -6.64 -7.35
CA ILE A 289 -16.01 -6.59 -6.23
C ILE A 289 -15.66 -8.03 -5.89
N TRP A 290 -14.38 -8.27 -5.65
CA TRP A 290 -13.88 -9.56 -5.23
C TRP A 290 -13.01 -9.43 -3.98
N LEU A 291 -13.10 -10.37 -3.05
CA LEU A 291 -12.21 -10.46 -1.89
C LEU A 291 -11.62 -11.85 -1.85
N THR A 292 -10.31 -11.92 -1.72
CA THR A 292 -9.57 -13.16 -1.42
C THR A 292 -9.78 -13.53 0.05
N THR A 293 -9.28 -14.70 0.47
CA THR A 293 -9.28 -15.06 1.90
C THR A 293 -8.57 -14.00 2.74
N ASP A 294 -7.46 -13.45 2.25
CA ASP A 294 -6.72 -12.38 2.94
C ASP A 294 -7.58 -11.12 3.05
N GLY A 295 -8.25 -10.68 1.97
CA GLY A 295 -9.18 -9.55 2.03
C GLY A 295 -10.39 -9.77 2.95
N ILE A 296 -10.92 -11.00 3.01
CA ILE A 296 -12.01 -11.37 3.94
C ILE A 296 -11.53 -11.31 5.39
N THR A 297 -10.32 -11.80 5.66
CA THR A 297 -9.72 -11.84 7.00
C THR A 297 -9.10 -10.51 7.43
N ALA A 298 -8.94 -9.55 6.52
CA ALA A 298 -8.52 -8.19 6.84
C ALA A 298 -9.65 -7.38 7.50
N ILE A 299 -10.91 -7.57 7.11
CA ILE A 299 -12.06 -6.82 7.67
C ILE A 299 -12.28 -7.22 9.14
N ARG A 300 -12.06 -6.30 10.10
CA ARG A 300 -12.05 -6.59 11.56
C ARG A 300 -13.35 -6.27 12.30
N HIS A 301 -14.40 -5.89 11.59
CA HIS A 301 -15.69 -5.67 12.22
C HIS A 301 -16.29 -6.98 12.80
N ASP A 302 -16.71 -6.97 14.06
CA ASP A 302 -17.19 -8.16 14.80
C ASP A 302 -18.34 -8.88 14.10
N GLY A 303 -19.31 -8.12 13.58
CA GLY A 303 -20.44 -8.69 12.84
C GLY A 303 -20.00 -9.43 11.56
N TRP A 304 -18.99 -8.90 10.87
CA TRP A 304 -18.42 -9.54 9.68
C TRP A 304 -17.68 -10.82 10.05
N LEU A 305 -16.81 -10.74 11.07
CA LEU A 305 -16.08 -11.87 11.61
C LEU A 305 -17.00 -13.02 12.03
N LYS A 306 -18.08 -12.69 12.75
CA LYS A 306 -19.10 -13.65 13.17
C LYS A 306 -19.82 -14.28 11.97
N ALA A 307 -20.14 -13.50 10.94
CA ALA A 307 -20.76 -14.01 9.73
C ALA A 307 -19.82 -14.97 8.97
N VAL A 308 -18.55 -14.62 8.81
CA VAL A 308 -17.57 -15.49 8.11
C VAL A 308 -17.28 -16.74 8.93
N ARG A 309 -17.04 -16.63 10.24
CA ARG A 309 -16.84 -17.78 11.14
C ARG A 309 -18.04 -18.71 11.12
N GLY A 310 -19.25 -18.17 11.25
CA GLY A 310 -20.49 -18.96 11.22
C GLY A 310 -20.70 -19.70 9.90
N PHE A 311 -20.26 -19.14 8.77
CA PHE A 311 -20.23 -19.86 7.49
C PHE A 311 -19.27 -21.05 7.53
N VAL A 312 -18.03 -20.84 8.00
CA VAL A 312 -17.01 -21.89 8.10
C VAL A 312 -17.38 -23.00 9.09
N ASP A 313 -17.99 -22.65 10.22
CA ASP A 313 -18.53 -23.59 11.20
C ASP A 313 -19.64 -24.45 10.59
N GLU A 314 -20.58 -23.85 9.83
CA GLU A 314 -21.64 -24.60 9.17
C GLU A 314 -21.11 -25.53 8.06
N LEU A 315 -20.07 -25.11 7.33
CA LEU A 315 -19.38 -25.98 6.37
C LEU A 315 -18.79 -27.21 7.06
N LYS A 316 -18.16 -27.04 8.24
CA LYS A 316 -17.60 -28.16 9.02
C LYS A 316 -18.70 -29.06 9.56
N GLY A 317 -19.78 -28.48 10.09
CA GLY A 317 -20.94 -29.22 10.58
C GLY A 317 -21.57 -30.11 9.50
N LYS A 318 -21.54 -29.69 8.23
CA LYS A 318 -22.03 -30.48 7.08
C LYS A 318 -20.95 -31.34 6.40
N GLY A 319 -19.73 -31.40 6.94
CA GLY A 319 -18.63 -32.20 6.38
C GLY A 319 -18.10 -31.70 5.02
N LEU A 320 -18.36 -30.45 4.65
CA LEU A 320 -17.94 -29.84 3.37
C LEU A 320 -16.50 -29.30 3.39
N ILE A 321 -15.86 -29.35 4.57
CA ILE A 321 -14.47 -28.93 4.81
C ILE A 321 -13.80 -29.92 5.75
N SER A 322 -12.52 -30.24 5.49
CA SER A 322 -11.74 -31.11 6.37
C SER A 322 -11.37 -30.42 7.69
N LYS A 323 -11.08 -31.21 8.72
CA LYS A 323 -10.67 -30.68 10.05
C LYS A 323 -9.44 -29.76 9.95
N GLU A 324 -8.41 -30.20 9.23
CA GLU A 324 -7.18 -29.43 9.01
C GLU A 324 -7.44 -28.09 8.31
N ARG A 325 -8.30 -28.10 7.27
CA ARG A 325 -8.64 -26.87 6.53
C ARG A 325 -9.47 -25.92 7.37
N TYR A 326 -10.41 -26.44 8.14
CA TYR A 326 -11.18 -25.66 9.10
C TYR A 326 -10.25 -24.97 10.10
N GLU A 327 -9.37 -25.73 10.76
CA GLU A 327 -8.45 -25.19 11.78
C GLU A 327 -7.56 -24.09 11.19
N LYS A 328 -7.05 -24.29 9.97
CA LYS A 328 -6.28 -23.27 9.27
C LYS A 328 -7.08 -21.99 9.02
N ILE A 329 -8.31 -22.10 8.48
CA ILE A 329 -9.13 -20.92 8.15
C ILE A 329 -9.58 -20.18 9.41
N ILE A 330 -9.96 -20.90 10.47
CA ILE A 330 -10.32 -20.27 11.75
C ILE A 330 -9.11 -19.51 12.32
N LYS A 331 -7.91 -20.11 12.27
CA LYS A 331 -6.68 -19.42 12.66
C LYS A 331 -6.43 -18.16 11.83
N ASP A 332 -6.60 -18.23 10.51
CA ASP A 332 -6.44 -17.06 9.62
C ASP A 332 -7.48 -15.97 9.90
N ILE A 333 -8.73 -16.34 10.22
CA ILE A 333 -9.80 -15.42 10.62
C ILE A 333 -9.47 -14.72 11.94
N GLU A 334 -8.97 -15.46 12.93
CA GLU A 334 -8.62 -14.94 14.26
C GLU A 334 -7.36 -14.06 14.24
N ALA A 335 -6.37 -14.42 13.41
CA ALA A 335 -5.11 -13.70 13.34
C ALA A 335 -5.20 -12.32 12.65
N GLY A 336 -6.23 -12.06 11.83
CA GLY A 336 -6.40 -10.77 11.15
C GLY A 336 -5.51 -10.60 9.92
N PRO A 337 -5.29 -9.39 9.37
CA PRO A 337 -4.57 -9.18 8.12
C PRO A 337 -3.14 -9.77 8.14
N ASN A 338 -2.65 -10.18 6.97
CA ASN A 338 -1.28 -10.64 6.77
C ASN A 338 -0.40 -9.60 6.07
N THR A 339 -0.84 -8.35 5.98
CA THR A 339 -0.13 -7.30 5.27
C THR A 339 0.76 -6.49 6.20
N VAL A 340 1.86 -5.97 5.65
CA VAL A 340 2.81 -5.06 6.28
C VAL A 340 3.16 -3.96 5.30
N LYS A 341 3.30 -2.72 5.78
CA LYS A 341 3.50 -1.55 4.89
C LYS A 341 4.96 -1.10 4.87
N PHE A 342 5.52 -0.90 3.69
CA PHE A 342 6.84 -0.30 3.50
C PHE A 342 6.92 0.45 2.16
N ALA A 343 7.57 1.61 2.14
CA ALA A 343 7.68 2.48 0.97
C ALA A 343 6.31 2.85 0.39
N GLY A 344 5.30 3.01 1.25
CA GLY A 344 3.92 3.27 0.84
C GLY A 344 3.16 2.06 0.24
N VAL A 345 3.73 0.85 0.25
CA VAL A 345 3.16 -0.35 -0.38
C VAL A 345 2.83 -1.39 0.68
N GLU A 346 1.65 -2.03 0.57
CA GLU A 346 1.23 -3.12 1.46
C GLU A 346 1.66 -4.48 0.91
N PHE A 347 2.67 -5.09 1.53
CA PHE A 347 3.16 -6.42 1.19
C PHE A 347 2.45 -7.49 2.02
N SER A 348 2.09 -8.60 1.40
CA SER A 348 1.61 -9.79 2.10
C SER A 348 2.79 -10.59 2.66
N ALA A 349 2.70 -10.98 3.92
CA ALA A 349 3.71 -11.77 4.63
C ALA A 349 3.21 -13.19 4.92
N TYR A 350 4.03 -14.18 4.58
CA TYR A 350 3.73 -15.59 4.75
C TYR A 350 4.91 -16.33 5.39
N TYR A 351 4.61 -17.40 6.11
CA TYR A 351 5.59 -18.40 6.56
C TYR A 351 5.25 -19.75 5.94
N GLU A 352 6.05 -20.17 4.97
CA GLU A 352 5.86 -21.41 4.22
C GLU A 352 7.19 -22.17 4.12
N SER A 353 7.16 -23.50 4.30
CA SER A 353 8.35 -24.36 4.13
C SER A 353 9.58 -23.89 4.94
N ASN A 354 9.37 -23.39 6.16
CA ASN A 354 10.39 -22.81 7.05
C ASN A 354 11.08 -21.53 6.50
N GLY A 355 10.45 -20.84 5.56
CA GLY A 355 10.92 -19.56 5.02
C GLY A 355 9.88 -18.45 5.18
N ILE A 356 10.36 -17.21 5.28
CA ILE A 356 9.52 -16.01 5.27
C ILE A 356 9.41 -15.52 3.83
N ARG A 357 8.18 -15.26 3.38
CA ARG A 357 7.90 -14.70 2.06
C ARG A 357 7.13 -13.39 2.24
N VAL A 358 7.72 -12.30 1.76
CA VAL A 358 7.10 -10.97 1.75
C VAL A 358 6.94 -10.56 0.29
N GLU A 359 5.69 -10.44 -0.16
CA GLU A 359 5.40 -10.25 -1.58
C GLU A 359 4.26 -9.26 -1.86
N TYR A 360 4.31 -8.64 -3.04
CA TYR A 360 3.25 -7.78 -3.56
C TYR A 360 2.92 -8.18 -5.00
N HIS A 361 1.64 -8.09 -5.37
CA HIS A 361 1.14 -8.46 -6.69
C HIS A 361 0.54 -7.25 -7.41
N PRO A 362 1.36 -6.46 -8.15
CA PRO A 362 0.85 -5.33 -8.92
C PRO A 362 -0.18 -5.77 -9.96
N GLY A 363 -1.29 -5.04 -10.05
CA GLY A 363 -2.37 -5.32 -11.01
C GLY A 363 -2.03 -4.96 -12.46
N ASN A 364 -1.03 -4.11 -12.69
CA ASN A 364 -0.59 -3.67 -14.01
C ASN A 364 0.87 -3.19 -13.99
N GLU A 365 1.41 -2.91 -15.17
CA GLU A 365 2.81 -2.52 -15.35
C GLU A 365 3.14 -1.15 -14.72
N ALA A 366 2.22 -0.19 -14.79
CA ALA A 366 2.41 1.11 -14.15
C ALA A 366 2.51 0.97 -12.63
N SER A 367 1.63 0.16 -12.01
CA SER A 367 1.67 -0.15 -10.57
C SER A 367 2.95 -0.88 -10.20
N LYS A 368 3.40 -1.83 -11.03
CA LYS A 368 4.69 -2.51 -10.85
C LYS A 368 5.84 -1.50 -10.82
N ASN A 369 5.91 -0.61 -11.83
CA ASN A 369 6.98 0.38 -11.93
C ASN A 369 6.93 1.38 -10.77
N ALA A 370 5.73 1.79 -10.33
CA ALA A 370 5.57 2.65 -9.16
C ALA A 370 6.16 2.01 -7.90
N VAL A 371 5.87 0.73 -7.64
CA VAL A 371 6.44 0.00 -6.48
C VAL A 371 7.95 -0.16 -6.60
N VAL A 372 8.46 -0.53 -7.78
CA VAL A 372 9.91 -0.66 -8.01
C VAL A 372 10.62 0.68 -7.77
N ASN A 373 10.05 1.78 -8.25
CA ASN A 373 10.60 3.12 -8.03
C ASN A 373 10.54 3.52 -6.56
N ALA A 374 9.44 3.21 -5.85
CA ALA A 374 9.30 3.47 -4.43
C ALA A 374 10.35 2.71 -3.60
N LEU A 375 10.60 1.42 -3.90
CA LEU A 375 11.65 0.64 -3.23
C LEU A 375 13.06 1.17 -3.54
N LYS A 376 13.33 1.55 -4.79
CA LYS A 376 14.62 2.16 -5.19
C LYS A 376 14.85 3.53 -4.53
N ALA A 377 13.78 4.31 -4.32
CA ALA A 377 13.85 5.58 -3.60
C ALA A 377 14.18 5.39 -2.11
N ARG A 378 14.00 4.18 -1.56
CA ARG A 378 14.48 3.78 -0.22
C ARG A 378 15.83 3.06 -0.29
N ASP A 379 16.64 3.33 -1.31
CA ASP A 379 17.98 2.73 -1.55
C ASP A 379 18.00 1.20 -1.67
N LEU A 380 16.85 0.55 -1.93
CA LEU A 380 16.81 -0.88 -2.18
C LEU A 380 17.19 -1.23 -3.63
N LYS A 381 18.07 -2.22 -3.79
CA LYS A 381 18.58 -2.66 -5.10
C LYS A 381 17.78 -3.85 -5.64
N GLU A 382 17.23 -3.71 -6.83
CA GLU A 382 16.58 -4.81 -7.56
C GLU A 382 17.59 -5.93 -7.89
N GLY A 383 17.19 -7.18 -7.73
CA GLY A 383 18.06 -8.36 -7.88
C GLY A 383 18.86 -8.73 -6.63
N VAL A 384 18.94 -7.82 -5.64
CA VAL A 384 19.61 -8.05 -4.35
C VAL A 384 18.62 -7.99 -3.21
N HIS A 385 18.02 -6.81 -2.96
CA HIS A 385 17.10 -6.55 -1.85
C HIS A 385 15.66 -6.92 -2.18
N PHE A 386 15.28 -6.83 -3.45
CA PHE A 386 13.99 -7.31 -3.92
C PHE A 386 14.11 -7.90 -5.32
N THR A 387 13.15 -8.74 -5.72
CA THR A 387 13.10 -9.31 -7.07
C THR A 387 11.73 -9.09 -7.69
N VAL A 388 11.71 -8.85 -8.99
CA VAL A 388 10.48 -8.75 -9.77
C VAL A 388 10.40 -9.99 -10.65
N THR A 389 9.29 -10.70 -10.58
CA THR A 389 8.97 -11.79 -11.50
C THR A 389 7.77 -11.38 -12.32
N GLU A 390 7.86 -11.59 -13.64
CA GLU A 390 6.81 -11.28 -14.58
C GLU A 390 6.40 -12.57 -15.29
N ARG A 391 5.10 -12.87 -15.32
CA ARG A 391 4.55 -14.04 -16.02
C ARG A 391 3.40 -13.62 -16.89
N GLY A 392 3.37 -14.02 -18.16
CA GLY A 392 2.24 -13.74 -19.05
C GLY A 392 2.68 -13.26 -20.42
N GLY A 393 1.69 -12.96 -21.27
CA GLY A 393 1.88 -12.38 -22.59
C GLY A 393 1.09 -11.09 -22.75
N TYR A 394 0.92 -10.65 -23.98
CA TYR A 394 0.09 -9.51 -24.34
C TYR A 394 -1.19 -9.97 -25.03
N GLU A 395 -2.23 -9.18 -24.92
CA GLU A 395 -3.44 -9.29 -25.71
C GLU A 395 -3.60 -8.04 -26.55
N ILE A 396 -3.57 -8.21 -27.88
CA ILE A 396 -3.91 -7.16 -28.82
C ILE A 396 -5.41 -7.29 -29.13
N ARG A 397 -6.17 -6.26 -28.79
CA ARG A 397 -7.62 -6.20 -29.04
C ARG A 397 -7.88 -5.33 -30.25
N MET A 398 -8.71 -5.83 -31.17
CA MET A 398 -9.00 -5.17 -32.44
C MET A 398 -10.33 -4.41 -32.43
N ALA A 399 -10.39 -3.28 -33.13
CA ALA A 399 -11.64 -2.64 -33.54
C ALA A 399 -12.42 -3.52 -34.52
N ASN A 400 -13.76 -3.39 -34.55
CA ASN A 400 -14.66 -4.29 -35.28
C ASN A 400 -14.34 -4.44 -36.78
N GLU A 401 -13.85 -3.37 -37.41
CA GLU A 401 -13.62 -3.29 -38.85
C GLU A 401 -12.20 -3.74 -39.25
N SER A 402 -11.30 -3.84 -38.27
CA SER A 402 -9.86 -4.06 -38.50
C SER A 402 -9.45 -5.51 -38.28
N TYR A 403 -10.32 -6.35 -37.70
CA TYR A 403 -10.00 -7.73 -37.32
C TYR A 403 -9.58 -8.63 -38.50
N THR A 404 -10.33 -8.63 -39.60
CA THR A 404 -10.02 -9.48 -40.77
C THR A 404 -8.68 -9.08 -41.42
N LYS A 405 -8.46 -7.78 -41.62
CA LYS A 405 -7.20 -7.23 -42.16
C LYS A 405 -6.00 -7.58 -41.28
N THR A 406 -6.21 -7.63 -39.97
CA THR A 406 -5.17 -7.94 -38.98
C THR A 406 -4.75 -9.41 -39.03
N VAL A 407 -5.70 -10.34 -39.16
CA VAL A 407 -5.38 -11.78 -39.30
C VAL A 407 -4.64 -12.04 -40.60
N GLU A 408 -5.05 -11.41 -41.70
CA GLU A 408 -4.37 -11.51 -42.99
C GLU A 408 -2.95 -10.93 -42.94
N ALA A 409 -2.77 -9.77 -42.32
CA ALA A 409 -1.45 -9.15 -42.16
C ALA A 409 -0.50 -9.98 -41.29
N LEU A 410 -1.00 -10.58 -40.20
CA LEU A 410 -0.16 -11.44 -39.38
C LEU A 410 0.24 -12.73 -40.09
N ALA A 411 -0.63 -13.29 -40.94
CA ALA A 411 -0.27 -14.42 -41.80
C ALA A 411 0.82 -14.05 -42.83
N GLN A 412 0.86 -12.79 -43.27
CA GLN A 412 1.84 -12.27 -44.25
C GLN A 412 3.12 -11.70 -43.61
N SER A 413 3.13 -11.48 -42.30
CA SER A 413 4.23 -10.84 -41.56
C SER A 413 5.46 -11.73 -41.28
N GLY A 414 5.41 -13.01 -41.68
CA GLY A 414 6.43 -14.01 -41.32
C GLY A 414 6.36 -14.50 -39.87
N LEU A 415 5.39 -14.02 -39.08
CA LEU A 415 5.13 -14.47 -37.72
C LEU A 415 4.24 -15.72 -37.72
N LYS A 416 4.56 -16.71 -36.88
CA LYS A 416 3.84 -18.00 -36.83
C LYS A 416 2.81 -18.02 -35.72
N GLU A 417 1.59 -18.44 -36.06
CA GLU A 417 0.53 -18.74 -35.09
C GLU A 417 0.90 -19.97 -34.24
N GLY A 418 0.64 -19.93 -32.94
CA GLY A 418 1.07 -20.91 -31.92
C GLY A 418 2.49 -20.67 -31.38
N GLU A 419 3.39 -20.09 -32.18
CA GLU A 419 4.77 -19.78 -31.79
C GLU A 419 4.90 -18.34 -31.29
N HIS A 420 4.47 -17.35 -32.08
CA HIS A 420 4.62 -15.93 -31.78
C HIS A 420 3.32 -15.31 -31.26
N TYR A 421 2.18 -15.69 -31.85
CA TYR A 421 0.85 -15.22 -31.47
C TYR A 421 -0.20 -16.33 -31.58
N ALA A 422 -1.39 -16.14 -31.02
CA ALA A 422 -2.53 -17.04 -31.16
C ALA A 422 -3.81 -16.23 -31.32
N VAL A 423 -4.68 -16.62 -32.26
CA VAL A 423 -5.89 -15.87 -32.58
C VAL A 423 -7.10 -16.43 -31.82
N ASP A 424 -7.79 -15.57 -31.07
CA ASP A 424 -9.06 -15.87 -30.40
C ASP A 424 -10.19 -15.13 -31.10
N GLY A 425 -10.68 -15.72 -32.20
CA GLY A 425 -11.71 -15.10 -33.05
C GLY A 425 -13.07 -14.90 -32.39
N ARG A 426 -13.36 -15.62 -31.29
CA ARG A 426 -14.59 -15.39 -30.50
C ARG A 426 -14.54 -14.06 -29.76
N ARG A 427 -13.34 -13.62 -29.36
CA ARG A 427 -13.14 -12.38 -28.61
C ARG A 427 -12.47 -11.26 -29.43
N ARG A 428 -12.11 -11.56 -30.69
CA ARG A 428 -11.35 -10.66 -31.58
C ARG A 428 -10.04 -10.19 -30.95
N VAL A 429 -9.34 -11.14 -30.32
CA VAL A 429 -8.10 -10.87 -29.59
C VAL A 429 -6.97 -11.71 -30.18
N ILE A 430 -5.79 -11.10 -30.32
CA ILE A 430 -4.54 -11.80 -30.63
C ILE A 430 -3.75 -11.89 -29.33
N ARG A 431 -3.50 -13.11 -28.86
CA ARG A 431 -2.62 -13.36 -27.72
C ARG A 431 -1.19 -13.44 -28.23
N VAL A 432 -0.29 -12.65 -27.68
CA VAL A 432 1.10 -12.52 -28.13
C VAL A 432 2.02 -12.90 -26.98
N LYS A 433 3.07 -13.68 -27.25
CA LYS A 433 4.09 -13.94 -26.22
C LYS A 433 4.93 -12.67 -25.99
N LYS A 434 5.48 -12.52 -24.78
CA LYS A 434 6.20 -11.30 -24.36
C LYS A 434 7.24 -10.82 -25.39
N ASP A 435 8.10 -11.73 -25.84
CA ASP A 435 9.26 -11.41 -26.68
C ASP A 435 8.87 -11.08 -28.14
N HIS A 436 7.60 -11.25 -28.49
CA HIS A 436 7.08 -10.98 -29.84
C HIS A 436 6.07 -9.83 -29.86
N LYS A 437 5.86 -9.14 -28.73
CA LYS A 437 4.92 -8.00 -28.63
C LYS A 437 5.22 -6.95 -29.70
N ASP A 438 6.45 -6.43 -29.72
CA ASP A 438 6.81 -5.32 -30.60
C ASP A 438 6.83 -5.76 -32.07
N ALA A 439 7.23 -7.01 -32.34
CA ALA A 439 7.18 -7.57 -33.69
C ALA A 439 5.75 -7.66 -34.23
N VAL A 440 4.80 -8.17 -33.42
CA VAL A 440 3.38 -8.24 -33.80
C VAL A 440 2.79 -6.84 -33.92
N ALA A 441 3.04 -5.93 -32.97
CA ALA A 441 2.51 -4.57 -33.03
C ALA A 441 3.04 -3.79 -34.25
N ASN A 442 4.33 -3.93 -34.56
CA ASN A 442 4.92 -3.28 -35.74
C ASN A 442 4.38 -3.86 -37.05
N ALA A 443 4.13 -5.18 -37.13
CA ALA A 443 3.48 -5.78 -38.30
C ALA A 443 2.10 -5.17 -38.58
N LEU A 444 1.33 -4.86 -37.53
CA LEU A 444 0.04 -4.17 -37.66
C LEU A 444 0.19 -2.71 -38.07
N LYS A 445 1.19 -2.00 -37.54
CA LYS A 445 1.48 -0.61 -37.94
C LYS A 445 1.89 -0.52 -39.42
N THR A 446 2.63 -1.48 -39.94
CA THR A 446 3.08 -1.53 -41.35
C THR A 446 1.92 -1.60 -42.33
N ILE A 447 0.78 -2.19 -41.96
CA ILE A 447 -0.43 -2.22 -42.80
C ILE A 447 -1.37 -1.03 -42.58
N GLY A 448 -0.89 0.02 -41.91
CA GLY A 448 -1.61 1.26 -41.69
C GLY A 448 -2.62 1.22 -40.53
N LEU A 449 -2.53 0.23 -39.62
CA LEU A 449 -3.33 0.23 -38.41
C LEU A 449 -2.65 1.06 -37.32
N GLU A 450 -3.42 1.94 -36.68
CA GLU A 450 -2.93 2.81 -35.62
C GLU A 450 -3.24 2.21 -34.23
N GLU A 451 -2.24 2.19 -33.36
CA GLU A 451 -2.43 1.82 -31.95
C GLU A 451 -3.32 2.87 -31.27
N ASP A 452 -4.22 2.43 -30.39
CA ASP A 452 -5.27 3.21 -29.72
C ASP A 452 -6.45 3.66 -30.59
N LYS A 453 -6.39 3.44 -31.91
CA LYS A 453 -7.51 3.66 -32.84
C LYS A 453 -8.04 2.36 -33.41
N ASP A 454 -7.16 1.58 -34.04
CA ASP A 454 -7.50 0.32 -34.71
C ASP A 454 -7.27 -0.89 -33.81
N PHE A 455 -6.25 -0.83 -32.95
CA PHE A 455 -5.95 -1.88 -31.99
C PHE A 455 -5.38 -1.33 -30.70
N THR A 456 -5.54 -2.09 -29.61
CA THR A 456 -4.94 -1.76 -28.31
C THR A 456 -4.14 -2.94 -27.79
N VAL A 457 -2.92 -2.69 -27.33
CA VAL A 457 -2.05 -3.71 -26.73
C VAL A 457 -2.22 -3.68 -25.22
N LYS A 458 -2.78 -4.74 -24.64
CA LYS A 458 -2.95 -4.90 -23.19
C LYS A 458 -1.99 -5.95 -22.65
N SER A 459 -1.19 -5.60 -21.65
CA SER A 459 -0.42 -6.60 -20.91
C SER A 459 -1.36 -7.52 -20.13
N LYS A 460 -1.13 -8.83 -20.23
CA LYS A 460 -1.65 -9.85 -19.30
C LYS A 460 -0.55 -10.34 -18.34
N GLY A 461 0.51 -9.55 -18.19
CA GLY A 461 1.56 -9.81 -17.21
C GLY A 461 0.98 -9.86 -15.80
N GLN A 462 1.14 -10.99 -15.14
CA GLN A 462 1.09 -11.13 -13.70
C GLN A 462 2.47 -10.76 -13.16
N TYR A 463 2.50 -9.74 -12.32
CA TYR A 463 3.72 -9.25 -11.67
C TYR A 463 3.72 -9.73 -10.22
N THR A 464 4.87 -10.17 -9.74
CA THR A 464 5.08 -10.43 -8.31
C THR A 464 6.42 -9.83 -7.91
N ILE A 465 6.39 -8.97 -6.89
CA ILE A 465 7.57 -8.35 -6.29
C ILE A 465 7.82 -9.02 -4.94
N PHE A 466 9.03 -9.52 -4.71
CA PHE A 466 9.43 -10.17 -3.45
C PHE A 466 10.50 -9.35 -2.76
N ILE A 467 10.36 -9.11 -1.45
CA ILE A 467 11.48 -8.66 -0.61
C ILE A 467 12.32 -9.89 -0.25
N THR A 468 13.62 -9.84 -0.53
CA THR A 468 14.56 -10.93 -0.22
C THR A 468 14.99 -10.86 1.24
N TYR A 469 15.70 -11.88 1.73
CA TYR A 469 16.32 -11.80 3.07
C TYR A 469 17.36 -10.70 3.17
N ASP A 470 18.13 -10.45 2.11
CA ASP A 470 19.05 -9.31 2.05
C ASP A 470 18.28 -7.99 2.09
N GLY A 471 17.08 -7.93 1.49
CA GLY A 471 16.18 -6.79 1.63
C GLY A 471 15.65 -6.58 3.04
N LEU A 472 15.21 -7.65 3.73
CA LEU A 472 14.77 -7.56 5.13
C LEU A 472 15.90 -7.09 6.06
N ARG A 473 17.13 -7.56 5.80
CA ARG A 473 18.34 -7.12 6.50
C ARG A 473 18.63 -5.65 6.25
N GLU A 474 18.55 -5.18 5.01
CA GLU A 474 18.77 -3.78 4.70
C GLU A 474 17.71 -2.87 5.33
N ILE A 475 16.44 -3.28 5.33
CA ILE A 475 15.37 -2.58 6.05
C ILE A 475 15.66 -2.56 7.56
N GLN A 476 16.14 -3.65 8.14
CA GLN A 476 16.57 -3.67 9.55
C GLN A 476 17.75 -2.73 9.82
N ARG A 477 18.69 -2.56 8.88
CA ARG A 477 19.76 -1.55 9.00
C ARG A 477 19.21 -0.14 9.00
N MET A 478 18.24 0.16 8.14
CA MET A 478 17.55 1.46 8.14
C MET A 478 16.87 1.71 9.49
N ALA A 479 16.17 0.71 10.03
CA ALA A 479 15.55 0.80 11.34
C ALA A 479 16.57 1.10 12.46
N LEU A 480 17.72 0.41 12.47
CA LEU A 480 18.80 0.66 13.44
C LEU A 480 19.44 2.05 13.29
N LYS A 481 19.40 2.64 12.09
CA LYS A 481 19.86 4.01 11.82
C LYS A 481 18.80 5.09 12.17
N GLY A 482 17.64 4.69 12.69
CA GLY A 482 16.57 5.60 13.12
C GLY A 482 15.46 5.85 12.10
N ASP A 483 15.35 5.03 11.04
CA ASP A 483 14.24 5.11 10.11
C ASP A 483 12.94 4.55 10.73
N ALA A 484 12.00 5.43 11.05
CA ALA A 484 10.76 5.08 11.74
C ALA A 484 9.83 4.17 10.91
N GLU A 485 9.79 4.32 9.58
CA GLU A 485 8.96 3.45 8.73
C GLU A 485 9.56 2.04 8.67
N ALA A 486 10.88 1.93 8.55
CA ALA A 486 11.58 0.64 8.58
C ALA A 486 11.43 -0.08 9.92
N GLU A 487 11.53 0.65 11.04
CA GLU A 487 11.28 0.10 12.38
C GLU A 487 9.85 -0.41 12.51
N HIS A 488 8.88 0.39 12.07
CA HIS A 488 7.48 0.01 12.06
C HIS A 488 7.25 -1.26 11.25
N PHE A 489 7.80 -1.34 10.04
CA PHE A 489 7.69 -2.51 9.17
C PHE A 489 8.22 -3.78 9.81
N ILE A 490 9.43 -3.76 10.41
CA ILE A 490 10.01 -4.96 11.05
C ILE A 490 9.16 -5.42 12.23
N ARG A 491 8.66 -4.48 13.04
CA ARG A 491 7.80 -4.79 14.19
C ARG A 491 6.46 -5.39 13.76
N GLU A 492 5.82 -4.81 12.75
CA GLU A 492 4.57 -5.34 12.20
C GLU A 492 4.77 -6.72 11.56
N LEU A 493 5.88 -6.94 10.86
CA LEU A 493 6.22 -8.24 10.29
C LEU A 493 6.36 -9.31 11.37
N GLU A 494 7.04 -9.00 12.48
CA GLU A 494 7.13 -9.90 13.62
C GLU A 494 5.75 -10.24 14.20
N ASP A 495 4.90 -9.24 14.42
CA ASP A 495 3.55 -9.41 14.98
C ASP A 495 2.62 -10.21 14.06
N VAL A 496 2.63 -9.94 12.75
CA VAL A 496 1.90 -10.72 11.74
C VAL A 496 2.36 -12.18 11.74
N LEU A 497 3.68 -12.41 11.72
CA LEU A 497 4.23 -13.77 11.73
C LEU A 497 3.89 -14.52 13.02
N LYS A 498 3.97 -13.84 14.17
CA LYS A 498 3.64 -14.41 15.47
C LYS A 498 2.18 -14.83 15.56
N ARG A 499 1.24 -13.93 15.23
CA ARG A 499 -0.20 -14.20 15.31
C ARG A 499 -0.64 -15.30 14.34
N ARG A 500 -0.11 -15.32 13.12
CA ARG A 500 -0.51 -16.29 12.09
C ARG A 500 0.22 -17.63 12.16
N TYR A 501 1.49 -17.64 12.54
CA TYR A 501 2.34 -18.83 12.40
C TYR A 501 3.04 -19.26 13.69
N GLY A 502 3.02 -18.43 14.73
CA GLY A 502 3.60 -18.71 16.04
C GLY A 502 5.12 -18.52 16.10
N ASP A 503 5.72 -18.96 17.19
CA ASP A 503 7.11 -18.65 17.54
C ASP A 503 8.14 -19.18 16.53
N ASN A 504 7.84 -20.27 15.82
CA ASN A 504 8.74 -20.79 14.78
C ASN A 504 8.97 -19.78 13.65
N ALA A 505 7.96 -19.01 13.28
CA ALA A 505 8.09 -17.97 12.26
C ALA A 505 8.87 -16.76 12.79
N VAL A 506 8.64 -16.38 14.05
CA VAL A 506 9.38 -15.31 14.73
C VAL A 506 10.85 -15.68 14.86
N ASN A 507 11.17 -16.90 15.30
CA ASN A 507 12.53 -17.40 15.39
C ASN A 507 13.22 -17.37 14.02
N LYS A 508 12.49 -17.67 12.95
CA LYS A 508 13.04 -17.54 11.59
C LYS A 508 13.31 -16.09 11.20
N LEU A 509 12.45 -15.16 11.58
CA LEU A 509 12.68 -13.73 11.34
C LEU A 509 13.92 -13.26 12.11
N ILE A 510 14.03 -13.62 13.39
CA ILE A 510 15.20 -13.34 14.22
C ILE A 510 16.45 -13.91 13.55
N GLU A 511 16.46 -15.17 13.13
CA GLU A 511 17.59 -15.77 12.40
C GLU A 511 18.01 -14.95 11.16
N VAL A 512 17.05 -14.42 10.40
CA VAL A 512 17.32 -13.59 9.21
C VAL A 512 17.91 -12.23 9.58
N LEU A 513 17.45 -11.63 10.69
CA LEU A 513 17.79 -10.27 11.12
C LEU A 513 18.99 -10.19 12.07
N THR A 514 19.32 -11.26 12.80
CA THR A 514 20.41 -11.30 13.79
C THR A 514 21.75 -10.82 13.24
N PRO A 515 22.19 -11.22 12.03
CA PRO A 515 23.47 -10.75 11.49
C PRO A 515 23.60 -9.24 11.52
N VAL A 516 22.53 -8.53 11.16
CA VAL A 516 22.49 -7.05 11.15
C VAL A 516 22.45 -6.47 12.56
N ARG A 517 21.74 -7.12 13.50
CA ARG A 517 21.67 -6.66 14.89
C ARG A 517 23.03 -6.77 15.59
N GLU A 518 23.86 -7.73 15.20
CA GLU A 518 25.17 -8.01 15.80
C GLU A 518 26.35 -7.37 15.04
N GLU A 519 26.08 -6.68 13.92
CA GLU A 519 27.10 -5.96 13.14
C GLU A 519 27.92 -5.00 14.03
N GLU A 520 29.25 -5.03 13.86
CA GLU A 520 30.22 -4.14 14.51
C GLU A 520 30.24 -4.17 16.05
N ARG A 521 29.67 -5.20 16.70
CA ARG A 521 29.61 -5.28 18.17
C ARG A 521 30.83 -5.92 18.83
N VAL A 522 31.65 -6.64 18.07
CA VAL A 522 32.76 -7.41 18.65
C VAL A 522 34.08 -6.67 18.46
N GLU A 523 34.65 -6.24 19.59
CA GLU A 523 36.00 -5.70 19.67
C GLU A 523 37.04 -6.81 19.87
N LEU A 524 38.24 -6.58 19.33
CA LEU A 524 39.38 -7.45 19.54
C LEU A 524 40.25 -6.89 20.69
N PRO A 525 40.89 -7.75 21.51
CA PRO A 525 40.95 -9.20 21.36
C PRO A 525 39.72 -9.96 21.91
N LEU A 526 39.24 -10.95 21.17
CA LEU A 526 38.09 -11.79 21.57
C LEU A 526 38.56 -13.08 22.26
N PRO A 527 38.21 -13.33 23.54
CA PRO A 527 38.54 -14.59 24.21
C PRO A 527 37.76 -15.78 23.62
N VAL A 528 38.46 -16.89 23.43
CA VAL A 528 37.92 -18.14 22.87
C VAL A 528 38.01 -19.24 23.92
N TYR A 529 36.88 -19.88 24.19
CA TYR A 529 36.75 -20.93 25.18
C TYR A 529 36.47 -22.30 24.54
N ASP A 530 36.98 -23.38 25.14
CA ASP A 530 36.59 -24.74 24.79
C ASP A 530 35.18 -25.08 25.33
N ASP A 531 34.67 -26.27 24.98
CA ASP A 531 33.35 -26.74 25.44
C ASP A 531 33.28 -26.95 26.98
N LYS A 532 34.43 -26.92 27.67
CA LYS A 532 34.53 -27.03 29.14
C LYS A 532 34.66 -25.64 29.81
N GLY A 533 34.68 -24.56 29.03
CA GLY A 533 34.80 -23.19 29.53
C GLY A 533 36.24 -22.74 29.81
N ASN A 534 37.26 -23.48 29.39
CA ASN A 534 38.66 -23.08 29.53
C ASN A 534 39.06 -22.11 28.41
N LEU A 535 39.79 -21.04 28.74
CA LEU A 535 40.35 -20.13 27.74
C LEU A 535 41.44 -20.87 26.94
N VAL A 536 41.19 -21.07 25.65
CA VAL A 536 42.11 -21.81 24.75
C VAL A 536 42.79 -20.93 23.71
N ALA A 537 42.23 -19.75 23.41
CA ALA A 537 42.87 -18.74 22.56
C ALA A 537 42.28 -17.35 22.80
N ARG A 538 42.92 -16.33 22.24
CA ARG A 538 42.38 -14.99 22.05
C ARG A 538 42.55 -14.61 20.58
N ILE A 539 41.47 -14.26 19.88
CA ILE A 539 41.58 -13.71 18.53
C ILE A 539 42.07 -12.28 18.69
N VAL A 540 43.24 -11.96 18.15
CA VAL A 540 43.94 -10.68 18.37
C VAL A 540 43.88 -9.77 17.16
N ASP A 541 43.73 -10.32 15.95
CA ASP A 541 43.65 -9.53 14.72
C ASP A 541 42.82 -10.25 13.64
N LEU A 542 42.20 -9.47 12.77
CA LEU A 542 41.41 -9.94 11.62
C LEU A 542 41.82 -9.16 10.39
N LYS A 543 42.45 -9.84 9.43
CA LYS A 543 42.88 -9.26 8.15
C LYS A 543 42.05 -9.81 7.01
N TYR A 544 41.87 -9.02 5.96
CA TYR A 544 41.22 -9.46 4.74
C TYR A 544 42.02 -9.04 3.51
N GLU A 545 41.87 -9.84 2.45
CA GLU A 545 42.47 -9.61 1.14
C GLU A 545 41.45 -9.96 0.06
N PHE A 546 41.35 -9.13 -0.98
CA PHE A 546 40.65 -9.54 -2.20
C PHE A 546 41.66 -10.18 -3.14
N VAL A 547 41.30 -11.34 -3.70
CA VAL A 547 42.16 -12.11 -4.59
C VAL A 547 41.42 -12.39 -5.89
N LYS A 548 42.10 -12.21 -7.02
CA LYS A 548 41.61 -12.61 -8.34
C LYS A 548 42.60 -13.60 -8.95
N GLY A 549 42.23 -14.88 -9.03
CA GLY A 549 43.21 -15.95 -9.28
C GLY A 549 44.21 -16.02 -8.12
N ASP A 550 45.50 -15.82 -8.40
CA ASP A 550 46.58 -15.74 -7.39
C ASP A 550 47.04 -14.30 -7.09
N GLN A 551 46.41 -13.28 -7.71
CA GLN A 551 46.82 -11.88 -7.54
C GLN A 551 46.00 -11.14 -6.46
N LEU A 552 46.71 -10.48 -5.56
CA LEU A 552 46.17 -9.52 -4.59
C LEU A 552 45.67 -8.26 -5.29
N VAL A 553 44.44 -7.85 -4.99
CA VAL A 553 43.79 -6.68 -5.58
C VAL A 553 43.09 -5.84 -4.51
N SER A 554 42.95 -4.54 -4.74
CA SER A 554 42.24 -3.63 -3.81
C SER A 554 40.72 -3.73 -3.90
N GLN A 555 40.22 -4.31 -5.01
CA GLN A 555 38.83 -4.64 -5.28
C GLN A 555 38.76 -5.67 -6.40
N CYS A 556 37.78 -6.58 -6.36
CA CYS A 556 37.46 -7.46 -7.49
C CYS A 556 35.95 -7.70 -7.62
N ALA A 557 35.55 -8.11 -8.82
CA ALA A 557 34.20 -8.52 -9.16
C ALA A 557 34.23 -9.71 -10.14
N GLY A 558 33.17 -10.50 -10.17
CA GLY A 558 33.04 -11.66 -11.05
C GLY A 558 33.43 -12.99 -10.40
N GLU A 559 33.31 -14.09 -11.17
CA GLU A 559 33.43 -15.46 -10.65
C GLU A 559 34.78 -15.78 -10.03
N ASP A 560 35.85 -15.16 -10.52
CA ASP A 560 37.23 -15.37 -10.07
C ASP A 560 37.60 -14.54 -8.84
N CYS A 561 36.70 -13.69 -8.37
CA CYS A 561 36.91 -12.88 -7.17
C CYS A 561 36.76 -13.75 -5.92
N ARG A 562 37.72 -13.62 -5.01
CA ARG A 562 37.80 -14.33 -3.74
C ARG A 562 38.00 -13.34 -2.61
N LEU A 563 37.38 -13.60 -1.47
CA LEU A 563 37.63 -12.88 -0.22
C LEU A 563 38.41 -13.80 0.72
N ARG A 564 39.67 -13.49 0.96
CA ARG A 564 40.50 -14.23 1.91
C ARG A 564 40.47 -13.51 3.25
N VAL A 565 40.00 -14.20 4.29
CA VAL A 565 40.03 -13.71 5.67
C VAL A 565 41.09 -14.49 6.43
N ALA A 566 41.97 -13.77 7.11
CA ALA A 566 43.04 -14.31 7.92
C ALA A 566 42.85 -13.87 9.37
N VAL A 567 42.66 -14.86 10.24
CA VAL A 567 42.38 -14.68 11.66
C VAL A 567 43.66 -14.96 12.44
N GLU A 568 44.21 -13.95 13.11
CA GLU A 568 45.35 -14.10 14.00
C GLU A 568 44.85 -14.36 15.42
N TYR A 569 45.32 -15.44 16.04
CA TYR A 569 44.93 -15.81 17.40
C TYR A 569 46.15 -16.21 18.23
N GLU A 570 46.13 -15.85 19.51
CA GLU A 570 47.16 -16.12 20.50
C GLU A 570 46.67 -17.22 21.44
N ILE A 571 47.46 -18.28 21.62
CA ILE A 571 47.17 -19.34 22.59
C ILE A 571 47.78 -18.99 23.96
N PRO A 572 47.35 -19.60 25.08
CA PRO A 572 47.84 -19.25 26.42
C PRO A 572 49.35 -19.31 26.63
N SER A 573 50.10 -20.02 25.78
CA SER A 573 51.56 -20.03 25.77
C SER A 573 52.21 -18.78 25.18
N GLY A 574 51.43 -17.83 24.64
CA GLY A 574 51.89 -16.61 23.96
C GLY A 574 52.24 -16.82 22.48
N GLU A 575 52.13 -18.05 21.95
CA GLU A 575 52.35 -18.33 20.54
C GLU A 575 51.19 -17.77 19.70
N ARG A 576 51.51 -17.04 18.63
CA ARG A 576 50.54 -16.55 17.67
C ARG A 576 50.42 -17.47 16.47
N LYS A 577 49.19 -17.81 16.11
CA LYS A 577 48.84 -18.66 14.98
C LYS A 577 47.83 -17.97 14.09
N GLN A 578 47.69 -18.48 12.87
CA GLN A 578 46.79 -17.90 11.87
C GLN A 578 45.89 -18.95 11.25
N LEU A 579 44.58 -18.65 11.23
CA LEU A 579 43.56 -19.44 10.56
C LEU A 579 43.08 -18.68 9.32
N LYS A 580 43.24 -19.27 8.13
CA LYS A 580 42.86 -18.64 6.86
C LYS A 580 41.63 -19.30 6.27
N MET A 581 40.68 -18.49 5.82
CA MET A 581 39.49 -18.93 5.09
C MET A 581 39.40 -18.16 3.77
N GLU A 582 39.16 -18.87 2.68
CA GLU A 582 39.01 -18.27 1.35
C GLU A 582 37.59 -18.48 0.84
N TRP A 583 36.88 -17.35 0.72
CA TRP A 583 35.51 -17.28 0.26
C TRP A 583 35.43 -17.08 -1.24
N TYR A 584 34.49 -17.78 -1.85
CA TYR A 584 34.35 -17.85 -3.29
C TYR A 584 32.89 -17.99 -3.73
N TRP A 585 32.66 -17.65 -5.01
CA TRP A 585 31.37 -17.83 -5.66
C TRP A 585 31.22 -19.25 -6.20
N GLY A 586 30.55 -20.11 -5.44
CA GLY A 586 30.22 -21.48 -5.85
C GLY A 586 29.11 -21.51 -6.89
N ARG A 587 29.45 -21.89 -8.13
CA ARG A 587 28.50 -22.08 -9.23
C ARG A 587 27.56 -23.27 -8.96
N VAL A 588 26.25 -23.05 -9.01
CA VAL A 588 25.21 -24.07 -8.88
C VAL A 588 24.23 -23.95 -10.03
N GLN A 589 24.11 -25.00 -10.83
CA GLN A 589 23.15 -25.06 -11.94
C GLN A 589 21.90 -25.83 -11.50
N LYS A 590 20.72 -25.24 -11.71
CA LYS A 590 19.44 -25.95 -11.53
C LYS A 590 18.62 -25.89 -12.82
N LYS A 591 18.10 -27.05 -13.23
CA LYS A 591 17.12 -27.13 -14.32
C LYS A 591 15.78 -26.56 -13.84
N LYS A 592 15.22 -25.62 -14.61
CA LYS A 592 13.86 -25.11 -14.47
C LYS A 592 13.15 -25.30 -15.81
N GLY A 593 12.44 -26.41 -15.96
CA GLY A 593 11.84 -26.77 -17.25
C GLY A 593 12.90 -27.09 -18.30
N LYS A 594 12.92 -26.37 -19.42
CA LYS A 594 13.92 -26.51 -20.50
C LYS A 594 15.20 -25.71 -20.27
N THR A 595 15.17 -24.69 -19.42
CA THR A 595 16.28 -23.77 -19.17
C THR A 595 17.13 -24.22 -17.97
N THR A 596 18.44 -23.97 -18.07
CA THR A 596 19.37 -24.16 -16.95
C THR A 596 19.72 -22.80 -16.37
N VAL A 597 19.39 -22.61 -15.09
CA VAL A 597 19.68 -21.36 -14.38
C VAL A 597 20.92 -21.55 -13.53
N THR A 598 21.90 -20.66 -13.70
CA THR A 598 23.12 -20.64 -12.87
C THR A 598 22.95 -19.69 -11.68
N TYR A 599 23.18 -20.20 -10.48
CA TYR A 599 23.24 -19.45 -9.23
C TYR A 599 24.69 -19.43 -8.72
N TYR A 600 25.09 -18.33 -8.07
CA TYR A 600 26.37 -18.22 -7.39
C TYR A 600 26.10 -18.14 -5.88
N LEU A 601 26.58 -19.12 -5.14
CA LEU A 601 26.44 -19.19 -3.69
C LEU A 601 27.77 -18.90 -3.00
N GLU A 602 27.73 -18.24 -1.86
CA GLU A 602 28.90 -17.98 -1.03
C GLU A 602 29.39 -19.29 -0.41
N LYS A 603 30.63 -19.66 -0.71
CA LYS A 603 31.25 -20.88 -0.20
C LYS A 603 32.67 -20.59 0.26
N ALA A 604 33.11 -21.26 1.31
CA ALA A 604 34.51 -21.43 1.63
C ALA A 604 34.75 -22.86 2.10
N TRP A 605 36.00 -23.30 2.01
CA TRP A 605 36.43 -24.49 2.74
C TRP A 605 37.68 -24.13 3.54
N ILE A 606 37.81 -24.76 4.71
CA ILE A 606 38.94 -24.55 5.61
C ILE A 606 39.39 -25.88 6.19
N SER A 607 40.70 -26.05 6.37
CA SER A 607 41.27 -27.21 7.05
C SER A 607 41.51 -26.87 8.52
N VAL A 608 40.75 -27.51 9.41
CA VAL A 608 40.84 -27.32 10.86
C VAL A 608 41.71 -28.43 11.46
N LYS A 609 42.83 -28.04 12.07
CA LYS A 609 43.94 -28.93 12.44
C LYS A 609 43.88 -29.46 13.86
N ASP A 610 43.31 -28.71 14.79
CA ASP A 610 43.27 -29.05 16.22
C ASP A 610 42.01 -28.48 16.90
N ASP A 611 41.83 -28.83 18.18
CA ASP A 611 40.67 -28.42 18.97
C ASP A 611 40.65 -26.91 19.26
N VAL A 612 41.82 -26.25 19.21
CA VAL A 612 41.91 -24.79 19.36
C VAL A 612 41.34 -24.11 18.12
N GLU A 613 41.70 -24.55 16.91
CA GLU A 613 41.12 -24.04 15.67
C GLU A 613 39.61 -24.33 15.56
N ILE A 614 39.12 -25.45 16.12
CA ILE A 614 37.68 -25.72 16.24
C ILE A 614 37.01 -24.65 17.10
N ALA A 615 37.58 -24.34 18.27
CA ALA A 615 37.04 -23.33 19.19
C ALA A 615 37.09 -21.93 18.57
N VAL A 616 38.19 -21.57 17.88
CA VAL A 616 38.33 -20.30 17.16
C VAL A 616 37.27 -20.18 16.06
N LEU A 617 37.06 -21.23 15.25
CA LEU A 617 36.04 -21.22 14.20
C LEU A 617 34.62 -21.13 14.78
N LYS A 618 34.35 -21.79 15.91
CA LYS A 618 33.08 -21.70 16.64
C LYS A 618 32.85 -20.28 17.17
N ALA A 619 33.87 -19.63 17.71
CA ALA A 619 33.78 -18.25 18.19
C ALA A 619 33.51 -17.25 17.06
N LEU A 620 34.15 -17.44 15.90
CA LEU A 620 33.94 -16.58 14.72
C LEU A 620 32.56 -16.73 14.09
N THR A 621 32.01 -17.94 14.10
CA THR A 621 30.86 -18.29 13.25
C THR A 621 29.62 -18.77 13.99
N GLY A 622 29.69 -18.84 15.32
CA GLY A 622 28.61 -19.25 16.21
C GLY A 622 28.23 -20.73 16.16
N LYS A 623 28.82 -21.54 15.27
CA LYS A 623 28.53 -22.99 15.18
C LYS A 623 29.81 -23.82 15.22
N GLY A 624 29.72 -24.96 15.91
CA GLY A 624 30.82 -25.91 16.05
C GLY A 624 31.22 -26.56 14.73
N ALA A 625 32.46 -27.03 14.67
CA ALA A 625 33.04 -27.76 13.55
C ALA A 625 33.75 -29.03 14.03
N LYS A 626 34.08 -29.93 13.10
CA LYS A 626 34.93 -31.10 13.37
C LYS A 626 36.30 -30.90 12.73
N ARG A 627 37.31 -31.59 13.27
CA ARG A 627 38.66 -31.65 12.69
C ARG A 627 38.61 -32.14 11.23
N GLY A 628 39.43 -31.55 10.37
CA GLY A 628 39.47 -31.84 8.93
C GLY A 628 38.89 -30.71 8.08
N ILE A 629 38.44 -31.05 6.87
CA ILE A 629 37.90 -30.07 5.92
C ILE A 629 36.47 -29.68 6.32
N VAL A 630 36.27 -28.39 6.57
CA VAL A 630 34.99 -27.80 6.96
C VAL A 630 34.49 -26.91 5.83
N TRP A 631 33.26 -27.15 5.38
CA TRP A 631 32.57 -26.30 4.41
C TRP A 631 31.81 -25.18 5.12
N LEU A 632 32.01 -23.95 4.67
CA LEU A 632 31.33 -22.76 5.16
C LEU A 632 30.44 -22.20 4.04
N TYR A 633 29.26 -21.71 4.44
CA TYR A 633 28.26 -21.15 3.53
C TYR A 633 27.87 -19.73 3.97
N ALA A 634 26.91 -19.11 3.27
CA ALA A 634 26.44 -17.75 3.53
C ALA A 634 26.13 -17.45 5.00
N ASP A 635 25.53 -18.39 5.75
CA ASP A 635 25.23 -18.21 7.18
C ASP A 635 26.48 -18.02 8.05
N ARG A 636 27.60 -18.65 7.65
CA ARG A 636 28.91 -18.51 8.32
C ARG A 636 29.63 -17.23 7.92
N LEU A 637 29.43 -16.75 6.69
CA LEU A 637 29.97 -15.47 6.23
C LEU A 637 29.25 -14.31 6.92
N ASP A 638 27.93 -14.40 7.06
CA ASP A 638 27.10 -13.42 7.76
C ASP A 638 27.54 -13.25 9.23
N ALA A 639 27.93 -14.34 9.90
CA ALA A 639 28.44 -14.28 11.27
C ALA A 639 29.76 -13.50 11.39
N LEU A 640 30.55 -13.36 10.31
CA LEU A 640 31.79 -12.58 10.34
C LEU A 640 31.53 -11.06 10.28
N CYS A 641 30.33 -10.63 9.89
CA CYS A 641 29.96 -9.21 9.84
C CYS A 641 29.84 -8.57 11.24
N GLN A 642 29.83 -9.37 12.31
CA GLN A 642 29.90 -8.85 13.70
C GLN A 642 31.24 -8.13 14.00
N PHE A 643 32.28 -8.41 13.21
CA PHE A 643 33.58 -7.76 13.32
C PHE A 643 33.68 -6.59 12.35
N LYS A 644 33.88 -5.38 12.88
CA LYS A 644 33.96 -4.15 12.08
C LYS A 644 35.00 -4.24 10.95
N ALA A 645 36.15 -4.86 11.23
CA ALA A 645 37.23 -5.02 10.24
C ALA A 645 36.84 -5.90 9.03
N LEU A 646 35.88 -6.81 9.18
CA LEU A 646 35.47 -7.74 8.12
C LEU A 646 34.18 -7.33 7.42
N LYS A 647 33.27 -6.63 8.12
CA LYS A 647 32.00 -6.19 7.55
C LYS A 647 32.17 -5.42 6.24
N ASP A 648 32.96 -4.35 6.26
CA ASP A 648 33.17 -3.50 5.08
C ASP A 648 33.77 -4.30 3.91
N ALA A 649 34.64 -5.26 4.22
CA ALA A 649 35.25 -6.14 3.23
C ALA A 649 34.23 -7.11 2.60
N ILE A 650 33.36 -7.69 3.41
CA ILE A 650 32.31 -8.62 2.98
C ILE A 650 31.28 -7.89 2.12
N ASP A 651 30.83 -6.72 2.55
CA ASP A 651 29.87 -5.90 1.78
C ASP A 651 30.47 -5.50 0.43
N LYS A 652 31.72 -5.01 0.41
CA LYS A 652 32.44 -4.69 -0.82
C LYS A 652 32.65 -5.91 -1.71
N TRP A 653 32.89 -7.10 -1.16
CA TRP A 653 32.98 -8.33 -1.94
C TRP A 653 31.65 -8.70 -2.58
N ARG A 654 30.54 -8.57 -1.84
CA ARG A 654 29.18 -8.89 -2.29
C ARG A 654 28.70 -7.96 -3.41
N GLU A 655 29.15 -6.71 -3.44
CA GLU A 655 28.92 -5.81 -4.58
C GLU A 655 29.47 -6.37 -5.90
N GLY A 656 30.55 -7.16 -5.83
CA GLY A 656 31.16 -7.84 -6.97
C GLY A 656 30.51 -9.17 -7.37
N ARG A 657 29.36 -9.54 -6.77
CA ARG A 657 28.68 -10.83 -7.02
C ARG A 657 28.36 -11.01 -8.52
N PRO A 658 28.68 -12.17 -9.13
CA PRO A 658 28.32 -12.44 -10.51
C PRO A 658 26.80 -12.41 -10.73
N GLN A 659 26.36 -11.76 -11.81
CA GLN A 659 24.94 -11.72 -12.17
C GLN A 659 24.42 -13.10 -12.58
N LYS A 660 23.15 -13.35 -12.29
CA LYS A 660 22.45 -14.57 -12.65
C LYS A 660 22.35 -14.69 -14.18
N GLN A 661 22.87 -15.77 -14.73
CA GLN A 661 22.78 -16.07 -16.18
C GLN A 661 21.77 -17.19 -16.42
N GLU A 662 20.85 -16.95 -17.36
CA GLU A 662 19.92 -17.95 -17.88
C GLU A 662 20.45 -18.41 -19.25
N GLN A 663 20.73 -19.71 -19.38
CA GLN A 663 21.12 -20.33 -20.65
C GLN A 663 19.95 -21.17 -21.16
N ASN A 664 19.50 -20.85 -22.38
CA ASN A 664 18.43 -21.53 -23.10
C ASN A 664 18.88 -22.88 -23.66
#